data_AF-A0A518LJ95-F1
#
_entry.id   AF-A0A518LJ95-F1
#
_cell.length_a   1.000
_cell.length_b   1.000
_cell.length_c   1.000
_cell.angle_alpha   90.00
_cell.angle_beta   90.00
_cell.angle_gamma   90.00
#
_symmetry.space_group_name_H-M   'P 1'
#
loop_
_entity.id
_entity.type
_entity.pdbx_description
1 polymer ?
#
loop_
_entity_poly.entity_id
_entity_poly.type
_entity_poly.pdbx_seq_one_letter_code
_entity_poly.pdbx_strand_id
1 'polypeptide(L)'
;MTSHGPTFASRIAPWQAGLLIALAGAAAYANSLNGPFVFDDQYSITENVYIRSLWPLREAVSAPYQSTVSGRPVVAYTLAVNYALGGLSVRGYHVFNVLVHLAAGLLLFGIVRRTLLAARCRERFGQAATGLATATALLWIIHPLQTESVTYVIQRVECLVSLFYLATLYCVIRAASSPRPLPWSAAAVICSALGMGCKEIMVTAPFVIFWYDVVLLGGGIRPTLARRGLTHLGIAATWMILFALIAGGPRSDTVGFGLQGLSAFDYARTQFGVILKYLQLSIFPLHLCIDYAWPTARAWTDWVPQMVAIAVLLAGTIQLLRHHPPLGLIAASFFVILSPTSSFVPIVDAAFEHRMYLALAPLCALAILGAHAILRKWSTNRPAAARLAPGIAFALGALVTVALGARTIARNQDYATAERLWRSTLDVEPANPRAHLALGAVLLREERFDEAIELYRGALQKDARFVAGHYGMAQVLHALKRYDEALVHAEQAVQLDPKYPEANTVRGVILTKLGRHEEAAAAFRRALELDNTHSEAHFYLACIYDEQRNIDAAIHHYRETLRIRPEHANALRQLADILVKMNEPAEAISLYRRNLLYAGESLRVLNGLANALSFTDRIEASIPYYERALALAPDEAGVHFNYANTLARLGRWKDAIPHYEATLRIRPDLVPAQQALARAQAALNTPALNTAASKPSSAPTDQAP
;
A
#
# COMPACT_ATOMS: atom_id res chain seq x y z
N MET A 1 58.50 13.47 -3.25
CA MET A 1 58.09 12.73 -2.04
C MET A 1 58.05 13.71 -0.87
N THR A 2 56.87 14.22 -0.54
CA THR A 2 56.59 14.91 0.72
C THR A 2 55.39 14.21 1.33
N SER A 3 55.64 13.47 2.41
CA SER A 3 54.65 12.71 3.16
C SER A 3 53.66 13.67 3.82
N HIS A 4 52.53 13.92 3.17
CA HIS A 4 51.36 14.42 3.87
C HIS A 4 50.87 13.30 4.81
N GLY A 5 51.03 13.51 6.12
CA GLY A 5 50.55 12.59 7.14
C GLY A 5 49.05 12.28 6.99
N PRO A 6 48.60 11.11 7.46
CA PRO A 6 47.22 10.65 7.30
C PRO A 6 46.24 11.63 7.98
N THR A 7 45.33 12.22 7.19
CA THR A 7 44.21 13.04 7.69
C THR A 7 43.26 12.16 8.51
N PHE A 8 42.55 12.72 9.50
CA PHE A 8 41.66 11.98 10.41
C PHE A 8 40.62 11.08 9.69
N ALA A 9 40.19 11.47 8.48
CA ALA A 9 39.30 10.69 7.61
C ALA A 9 39.91 9.36 7.09
N SER A 10 41.22 9.15 7.24
CA SER A 10 41.91 7.90 6.88
C SER A 10 41.92 6.84 8.00
N ARG A 11 41.31 7.11 9.16
CA ARG A 11 41.38 6.23 10.34
C ARG A 11 40.09 5.46 10.68
N ILE A 12 38.98 5.69 9.98
CA ILE A 12 37.72 4.97 10.25
C ILE A 12 37.78 3.59 9.60
N ALA A 13 37.73 2.54 10.43
CA ALA A 13 37.63 1.17 9.94
C ALA A 13 36.25 0.93 9.28
N PRO A 14 36.14 0.06 8.26
CA PRO A 14 34.87 -0.16 7.57
C PRO A 14 33.70 -0.59 8.48
N TRP A 15 33.98 -1.30 9.56
CA TRP A 15 32.96 -1.70 10.54
C TRP A 15 32.49 -0.52 11.40
N GLN A 16 33.37 0.43 11.74
CA GLN A 16 33.02 1.66 12.47
C GLN A 16 32.14 2.56 11.60
N ALA A 17 32.46 2.67 10.30
CA ALA A 17 31.61 3.37 9.33
C ALA A 17 30.22 2.73 9.24
N GLY A 18 30.15 1.40 9.16
CA GLY A 18 28.87 0.67 9.17
C GLY A 18 28.06 0.92 10.43
N LEU A 19 28.70 0.87 11.61
CA LEU A 19 28.05 1.16 12.89
C LEU A 19 27.52 2.60 12.95
N LEU A 20 28.31 3.58 12.49
CA LEU A 20 27.89 4.98 12.45
C LEU A 20 26.66 5.18 11.56
N ILE A 21 26.64 4.57 10.37
CA ILE A 21 25.49 4.63 9.46
C ILE A 21 24.25 4.02 10.11
N ALA A 22 24.40 2.84 10.73
CA ALA A 22 23.30 2.14 11.38
C ALA A 22 22.72 2.94 12.56
N LEU A 23 23.58 3.48 13.43
CA LEU A 23 23.17 4.27 14.59
C LEU A 23 22.52 5.60 14.16
N ALA A 24 23.09 6.30 13.17
CA ALA A 24 22.52 7.53 12.66
C ALA A 24 21.13 7.31 12.02
N GLY A 25 20.99 6.26 11.21
CA GLY A 25 19.70 5.89 10.63
C GLY A 25 18.69 5.48 11.71
N ALA A 26 19.08 4.65 12.67
CA ALA A 26 18.19 4.24 13.76
C ALA A 26 17.74 5.44 14.61
N ALA A 27 18.64 6.38 14.91
CA ALA A 27 18.30 7.60 15.63
C ALA A 27 17.35 8.51 14.84
N ALA A 28 17.56 8.66 13.53
CA ALA A 28 16.73 9.51 12.67
C ALA A 28 15.27 9.02 12.57
N TYR A 29 15.04 7.71 12.70
CA TYR A 29 13.70 7.09 12.63
C TYR A 29 13.19 6.54 13.96
N ALA A 30 13.87 6.80 15.08
CA ALA A 30 13.46 6.26 16.38
C ALA A 30 12.03 6.69 16.75
N ASN A 31 11.62 7.90 16.37
CA ASN A 31 10.29 8.44 16.65
C ASN A 31 9.21 8.02 15.64
N SER A 32 9.54 7.34 14.53
CA SER A 32 8.54 6.80 13.61
C SER A 32 7.91 5.51 14.11
N LEU A 33 8.58 4.80 15.03
CA LEU A 33 8.17 3.47 15.51
C LEU A 33 6.79 3.41 16.21
N ASN A 34 6.25 4.56 16.60
CA ASN A 34 4.98 4.67 17.33
C ASN A 34 3.83 5.23 16.47
N GLY A 35 4.06 5.53 15.18
CA GLY A 35 3.00 6.03 14.30
C GLY A 35 1.96 4.93 14.00
N PRO A 36 0.67 5.27 13.83
CA PRO A 36 -0.36 4.30 13.46
C PRO A 36 -0.25 3.89 11.98
N PHE A 37 -1.04 2.92 11.56
CA PHE A 37 -1.34 2.70 10.14
C PHE A 37 -2.11 3.90 9.59
N VAL A 38 -1.66 4.48 8.49
CA VAL A 38 -2.27 5.67 7.87
C VAL A 38 -2.56 5.43 6.39
N PHE A 39 -3.55 6.14 5.85
CA PHE A 39 -3.86 6.14 4.41
C PHE A 39 -3.98 4.72 3.82
N ASP A 40 -3.19 4.35 2.80
CA ASP A 40 -3.28 3.03 2.14
C ASP A 40 -2.83 1.87 3.03
N ASP A 41 -2.22 2.13 4.20
CA ASP A 41 -1.94 1.07 5.19
C ASP A 41 -3.24 0.40 5.65
N GLN A 42 -4.34 1.15 5.71
CA GLN A 42 -5.62 0.61 6.17
C GLN A 42 -6.08 -0.50 5.21
N TYR A 43 -6.26 -0.15 3.95
CA TYR A 43 -6.71 -1.12 2.95
C TYR A 43 -5.65 -2.21 2.66
N SER A 44 -4.37 -1.87 2.69
CA SER A 44 -3.30 -2.81 2.32
C SER A 44 -2.84 -3.73 3.47
N ILE A 45 -3.16 -3.40 4.73
CA ILE A 45 -2.68 -4.13 5.92
C ILE A 45 -3.80 -4.43 6.93
N THR A 46 -4.55 -3.43 7.39
CA THR A 46 -5.56 -3.63 8.46
C THR A 46 -6.79 -4.36 7.95
N GLU A 47 -7.23 -4.06 6.73
CA GLU A 47 -8.37 -4.69 6.07
C GLU A 47 -7.94 -5.86 5.17
N ASN A 48 -6.63 -6.02 4.97
CA ASN A 48 -6.09 -7.05 4.10
C ASN A 48 -6.14 -8.43 4.77
N VAL A 49 -7.05 -9.25 4.27
CA VAL A 49 -7.31 -10.62 4.72
C VAL A 49 -6.26 -11.61 4.21
N TYR A 50 -5.63 -11.33 3.07
CA TYR A 50 -4.63 -12.22 2.44
C TYR A 50 -3.36 -12.35 3.27
N ILE A 51 -3.02 -11.33 4.07
CA ILE A 51 -1.83 -11.37 4.93
C ILE A 51 -2.07 -12.13 6.24
N ARG A 52 -3.29 -12.65 6.48
CA ARG A 52 -3.65 -13.32 7.72
C ARG A 52 -3.17 -14.77 7.81
N SER A 53 -2.78 -15.36 6.68
CA SER A 53 -2.18 -16.70 6.62
C SER A 53 -0.90 -16.70 5.78
N LEU A 54 0.04 -17.60 6.13
CA LEU A 54 1.22 -17.90 5.33
C LEU A 54 0.97 -19.01 4.30
N TRP A 55 -0.12 -19.74 4.45
CA TRP A 55 -0.46 -20.89 3.62
C TRP A 55 -1.99 -20.98 3.35
N PRO A 56 -2.43 -21.30 2.14
CA PRO A 56 -1.63 -21.62 0.95
C PRO A 56 -0.86 -20.42 0.40
N LEU A 57 0.35 -20.66 -0.15
CA LEU A 57 1.24 -19.59 -0.61
C LEU A 57 0.54 -18.66 -1.63
N ARG A 58 -0.35 -19.20 -2.48
CA ARG A 58 -1.13 -18.41 -3.45
C ARG A 58 -1.90 -17.26 -2.78
N GLU A 59 -2.43 -17.47 -1.58
CA GLU A 59 -3.20 -16.48 -0.83
C GLU A 59 -2.26 -15.51 -0.13
N ALA A 60 -1.18 -16.00 0.49
CA ALA A 60 -0.19 -15.17 1.18
C ALA A 60 0.57 -14.20 0.25
N VAL A 61 0.63 -14.49 -1.06
CA VAL A 61 1.22 -13.61 -2.08
C VAL A 61 0.17 -12.77 -2.84
N SER A 62 -1.12 -12.95 -2.53
CA SER A 62 -2.22 -12.19 -3.09
C SER A 62 -2.52 -10.93 -2.27
N ALA A 63 -3.40 -10.09 -2.79
CA ALA A 63 -3.76 -8.82 -2.19
C ALA A 63 -5.14 -8.33 -2.67
N PRO A 64 -5.80 -7.44 -1.91
CA PRO A 64 -7.04 -6.82 -2.33
C PRO A 64 -6.88 -6.07 -3.66
N TYR A 65 -7.94 -6.06 -4.47
CA TYR A 65 -7.98 -5.36 -5.77
C TYR A 65 -7.67 -3.87 -5.57
N GLN A 66 -6.92 -3.25 -6.49
CA GLN A 66 -6.48 -1.84 -6.40
C GLN A 66 -5.66 -1.43 -5.15
N SER A 67 -5.25 -2.37 -4.29
CA SER A 67 -4.36 -2.03 -3.16
C SER A 67 -2.93 -1.72 -3.62
N THR A 68 -2.16 -1.02 -2.78
CA THR A 68 -0.75 -0.70 -3.02
C THR A 68 0.10 -1.97 -3.19
N VAL A 69 -0.34 -3.10 -2.66
CA VAL A 69 0.35 -4.41 -2.71
C VAL A 69 -0.19 -5.37 -3.78
N SER A 70 -1.26 -4.98 -4.48
CA SER A 70 -1.76 -5.73 -5.64
C SER A 70 -0.68 -5.92 -6.71
N GLY A 71 -0.51 -7.15 -7.20
CA GLY A 71 0.54 -7.52 -8.16
C GLY A 71 1.98 -7.50 -7.61
N ARG A 72 2.16 -7.36 -6.29
CA ARG A 72 3.48 -7.28 -5.64
C ARG A 72 3.67 -8.43 -4.64
N PRO A 73 3.85 -9.67 -5.13
CA PRO A 73 3.79 -10.88 -4.30
C PRO A 73 4.84 -10.90 -3.18
N VAL A 74 6.03 -10.33 -3.43
CA VAL A 74 7.08 -10.29 -2.40
C VAL A 74 6.71 -9.34 -1.27
N VAL A 75 6.08 -8.19 -1.59
CA VAL A 75 5.62 -7.24 -0.57
C VAL A 75 4.48 -7.84 0.24
N ALA A 76 3.47 -8.41 -0.44
CA ALA A 76 2.34 -9.09 0.19
C ALA A 76 2.82 -10.17 1.17
N TYR A 77 3.74 -11.03 0.73
CA TYR A 77 4.28 -12.09 1.58
C TYR A 77 5.06 -11.55 2.78
N THR A 78 5.85 -10.48 2.63
CA THR A 78 6.54 -9.87 3.79
C THR A 78 5.57 -9.27 4.81
N LEU A 79 4.40 -8.78 4.37
CA LEU A 79 3.35 -8.33 5.27
C LEU A 79 2.68 -9.52 5.98
N ALA A 80 2.47 -10.64 5.27
CA ALA A 80 1.95 -11.88 5.86
C ALA A 80 2.89 -12.45 6.93
N VAL A 81 4.20 -12.48 6.65
CA VAL A 81 5.22 -12.85 7.64
C VAL A 81 5.20 -11.90 8.83
N ASN A 82 5.10 -10.60 8.59
CA ASN A 82 5.03 -9.63 9.68
C ASN A 82 3.77 -9.82 10.56
N TYR A 83 2.63 -10.13 9.93
CA TYR A 83 1.39 -10.42 10.64
C TYR A 83 1.50 -11.72 11.45
N ALA A 84 2.08 -12.77 10.89
CA ALA A 84 2.29 -14.03 11.61
C ALA A 84 3.18 -13.86 12.87
N LEU A 85 4.11 -12.91 12.84
CA LEU A 85 5.01 -12.63 13.97
C LEU A 85 4.39 -11.76 15.07
N GLY A 86 3.44 -10.88 14.75
CA GLY A 86 2.98 -9.86 15.70
C GLY A 86 1.58 -9.31 15.49
N GLY A 87 0.75 -9.96 14.66
CA GLY A 87 -0.58 -9.48 14.28
C GLY A 87 -0.54 -8.08 13.68
N LEU A 88 -1.50 -7.23 14.06
CA LEU A 88 -1.55 -5.81 13.68
C LEU A 88 -0.72 -4.90 14.59
N SER A 89 0.29 -5.41 15.30
CA SER A 89 1.20 -4.58 16.09
C SER A 89 2.03 -3.67 15.20
N VAL A 90 1.59 -2.41 15.06
CA VAL A 90 2.15 -1.42 14.13
C VAL A 90 3.66 -1.24 14.29
N ARG A 91 4.15 -1.27 15.54
CA ARG A 91 5.57 -1.16 15.87
C ARG A 91 6.43 -2.21 15.14
N GLY A 92 5.94 -3.43 15.00
CA GLY A 92 6.66 -4.50 14.29
C GLY A 92 6.86 -4.17 12.80
N TYR A 93 5.87 -3.53 12.18
CA TYR A 93 5.94 -3.12 10.79
C TYR A 93 6.91 -1.97 10.56
N HIS A 94 6.92 -0.97 11.45
CA HIS A 94 7.90 0.12 11.43
C HIS A 94 9.32 -0.37 11.65
N VAL A 95 9.53 -1.25 12.64
CA VAL A 95 10.85 -1.86 12.89
C VAL A 95 11.35 -2.59 11.64
N PHE A 96 10.50 -3.36 10.97
CA PHE A 96 10.88 -4.01 9.71
C PHE A 96 11.32 -3.01 8.64
N ASN A 97 10.56 -1.94 8.40
CA ASN A 97 10.91 -0.92 7.41
C ASN A 97 12.24 -0.23 7.75
N VAL A 98 12.44 0.14 9.02
CA VAL A 98 13.71 0.73 9.48
C VAL A 98 14.86 -0.26 9.25
N LEU A 99 14.71 -1.53 9.58
CA LEU A 99 15.76 -2.53 9.34
C LEU A 99 16.09 -2.71 7.85
N VAL A 100 15.09 -2.71 6.98
CA VAL A 100 15.28 -2.74 5.52
C VAL A 100 16.02 -1.48 5.06
N HIS A 101 15.65 -0.31 5.58
CA HIS A 101 16.31 0.96 5.27
C HIS A 101 17.78 0.97 5.71
N LEU A 102 18.08 0.47 6.92
CA LEU A 102 19.44 0.32 7.42
C LEU A 102 20.26 -0.65 6.55
N ALA A 103 19.68 -1.78 6.17
CA ALA A 103 20.33 -2.74 5.28
C ALA A 103 20.62 -2.13 3.89
N ALA A 104 19.68 -1.37 3.33
CA ALA A 104 19.88 -0.66 2.07
C ALA A 104 21.00 0.40 2.18
N GLY A 105 21.06 1.17 3.26
CA GLY A 105 22.14 2.12 3.52
C GLY A 105 23.52 1.47 3.64
N LEU A 106 23.60 0.31 4.32
CA LEU A 106 24.84 -0.47 4.43
C LEU A 106 25.27 -1.08 3.08
N LEU A 107 24.31 -1.50 2.24
CA LEU A 107 24.60 -1.93 0.87
C LEU A 107 25.12 -0.77 0.02
N LEU A 108 24.50 0.42 0.12
CA LEU A 108 24.97 1.62 -0.58
C LEU A 108 26.40 1.98 -0.18
N PHE A 109 26.71 1.98 1.12
CA PHE A 109 28.08 2.12 1.62
C PHE A 109 29.01 1.06 1.02
N GLY A 110 28.58 -0.20 1.05
CA GLY A 110 29.32 -1.34 0.52
C GLY A 110 29.61 -1.25 -0.98
N ILE A 111 28.64 -0.76 -1.76
CA ILE A 111 28.74 -0.49 -3.20
C ILE A 111 29.77 0.62 -3.40
N VAL A 112 29.50 1.84 -2.91
CA VAL A 112 30.34 3.02 -3.17
C VAL A 112 31.79 2.76 -2.76
N ARG A 113 32.01 2.18 -1.58
CA ARG A 113 33.37 1.87 -1.10
C ARG A 113 34.09 0.92 -2.05
N ARG A 114 33.44 -0.14 -2.51
CA ARG A 114 34.05 -1.13 -3.42
C ARG A 114 34.24 -0.57 -4.82
N THR A 115 33.33 0.27 -5.30
CA THR A 115 33.51 1.02 -6.56
C THR A 115 34.78 1.85 -6.52
N LEU A 116 34.95 2.65 -5.47
CA LEU A 116 36.09 3.55 -5.33
C LEU A 116 37.42 2.80 -5.14
N LEU A 117 37.38 1.56 -4.64
CA LEU A 117 38.53 0.66 -4.52
C LEU A 117 38.78 -0.20 -5.76
N ALA A 118 37.87 -0.22 -6.74
CA ALA A 118 38.04 -0.93 -7.99
C ALA A 118 39.18 -0.31 -8.81
N ALA A 119 39.82 -1.10 -9.67
CA ALA A 119 41.06 -0.71 -10.37
C ALA A 119 40.96 0.66 -11.07
N ARG A 120 39.82 0.96 -11.71
CA ARG A 120 39.58 2.23 -12.42
C ARG A 120 39.49 3.47 -11.53
N CYS A 121 39.09 3.31 -10.26
CA CYS A 121 38.87 4.42 -9.33
C CYS A 121 39.93 4.49 -8.22
N ARG A 122 40.66 3.39 -7.99
CA ARG A 122 41.57 3.22 -6.85
C ARG A 122 42.65 4.29 -6.78
N GLU A 123 43.26 4.64 -7.91
CA GLU A 123 44.33 5.65 -7.94
C GLU A 123 43.81 7.03 -7.48
N ARG A 124 42.61 7.40 -7.94
CA ARG A 124 42.04 8.72 -7.66
C ARG A 124 41.38 8.83 -6.29
N PHE A 125 40.72 7.76 -5.83
CA PHE A 125 39.82 7.80 -4.68
C PHE A 125 40.15 6.78 -3.58
N GLY A 126 41.11 5.86 -3.79
CA GLY A 126 41.32 4.71 -2.91
C GLY A 126 41.59 5.07 -1.45
N GLN A 127 42.37 6.13 -1.21
CA GLN A 127 42.65 6.61 0.15
C GLN A 127 41.42 7.19 0.85
N ALA A 128 40.51 7.83 0.10
CA ALA A 128 39.30 8.46 0.63
C ALA A 128 38.07 7.54 0.54
N ALA A 129 38.19 6.34 -0.02
CA ALA A 129 37.06 5.48 -0.40
C ALA A 129 36.10 5.19 0.75
N THR A 130 36.62 4.86 1.94
CA THR A 130 35.78 4.59 3.12
C THR A 130 35.07 5.87 3.58
N GLY A 131 35.76 7.01 3.66
CA GLY A 131 35.17 8.28 4.09
C GLY A 131 34.09 8.78 3.13
N LEU A 132 34.36 8.74 1.82
CA LEU A 132 33.39 9.12 0.79
C LEU A 132 32.17 8.21 0.78
N ALA A 133 32.36 6.88 0.89
CA ALA A 133 31.25 5.95 0.99
C ALA A 133 30.41 6.17 2.27
N THR A 134 31.07 6.48 3.39
CA THR A 134 30.39 6.78 4.66
C THR A 134 29.55 8.04 4.52
N ALA A 135 30.12 9.12 3.96
CA ALA A 135 29.40 10.37 3.74
C ALA A 135 28.22 10.20 2.78
N THR A 136 28.39 9.45 1.68
CA THR A 136 27.29 9.16 0.73
C THR A 136 26.15 8.40 1.39
N ALA A 137 26.47 7.32 2.14
CA ALA A 137 25.46 6.51 2.80
C ALA A 137 24.78 7.26 3.95
N LEU A 138 25.54 8.03 4.74
CA LEU A 138 24.98 8.89 5.79
C LEU A 138 24.06 9.94 5.20
N LEU A 139 24.48 10.65 4.16
CA LEU A 139 23.64 11.65 3.51
C LEU A 139 22.33 11.05 3.02
N TRP A 140 22.38 9.86 2.41
CA TRP A 140 21.21 9.18 1.87
C TRP A 140 20.27 8.65 2.97
N ILE A 141 20.79 8.04 4.04
CA ILE A 141 19.97 7.36 5.07
C ILE A 141 19.20 8.34 5.97
N ILE A 142 19.75 9.52 6.22
CA ILE A 142 19.10 10.52 7.08
C ILE A 142 18.30 11.56 6.29
N HIS A 143 18.28 11.48 4.96
CA HIS A 143 17.69 12.53 4.15
C HIS A 143 16.17 12.58 4.35
N PRO A 144 15.54 13.76 4.58
CA PRO A 144 14.11 13.83 4.86
C PRO A 144 13.21 13.30 3.73
N LEU A 145 13.66 13.34 2.47
CA LEU A 145 12.97 12.70 1.34
C LEU A 145 12.75 11.18 1.51
N GLN A 146 13.49 10.52 2.38
CA GLN A 146 13.30 9.09 2.65
C GLN A 146 12.12 8.82 3.59
N THR A 147 11.62 9.83 4.30
CA THR A 147 10.62 9.67 5.36
C THR A 147 9.33 9.04 4.86
N GLU A 148 8.82 9.48 3.71
CA GLU A 148 7.63 8.86 3.13
C GLU A 148 7.85 7.36 2.91
N SER A 149 8.99 6.91 2.37
CA SER A 149 9.21 5.47 2.16
C SER A 149 9.40 4.66 3.44
N VAL A 150 10.07 5.23 4.44
CA VAL A 150 10.46 4.50 5.67
C VAL A 150 9.33 4.51 6.70
N THR A 151 8.70 5.66 6.91
CA THR A 151 7.72 5.89 7.98
C THR A 151 6.29 5.57 7.53
N TYR A 152 5.93 5.80 6.26
CA TYR A 152 4.64 5.34 5.74
C TYR A 152 4.75 3.83 5.47
N VAL A 153 4.12 3.01 6.31
CA VAL A 153 4.44 1.58 6.42
C VAL A 153 4.34 0.86 5.08
N ILE A 154 3.28 1.09 4.31
CA ILE A 154 3.05 0.39 3.05
C ILE A 154 4.06 0.76 1.97
N GLN A 155 4.73 1.91 2.08
CA GLN A 155 5.86 2.26 1.21
C GLN A 155 7.12 1.42 1.52
N ARG A 156 6.99 0.40 2.38
CA ARG A 156 7.81 -0.83 2.37
C ARG A 156 8.08 -1.33 0.95
N VAL A 157 7.14 -1.15 0.02
CA VAL A 157 7.35 -1.40 -1.41
C VAL A 157 8.66 -0.78 -1.91
N GLU A 158 8.87 0.52 -1.65
CA GLU A 158 10.05 1.26 -2.10
C GLU A 158 11.31 0.82 -1.35
N CYS A 159 11.19 0.58 -0.04
CA CYS A 159 12.30 0.07 0.75
C CYS A 159 12.80 -1.29 0.24
N LEU A 160 11.88 -2.24 -0.03
CA LEU A 160 12.21 -3.59 -0.48
C LEU A 160 12.76 -3.62 -1.90
N VAL A 161 12.11 -2.96 -2.87
CA VAL A 161 12.62 -2.97 -4.25
C VAL A 161 14.02 -2.36 -4.31
N SER A 162 14.28 -1.31 -3.53
CA SER A 162 15.57 -0.65 -3.46
C SER A 162 16.61 -1.49 -2.74
N LEU A 163 16.24 -2.19 -1.67
CA LEU A 163 17.11 -3.18 -1.01
C LEU A 163 17.56 -4.23 -2.01
N PHE A 164 16.63 -4.83 -2.77
CA PHE A 164 16.95 -5.87 -3.75
C PHE A 164 17.72 -5.32 -4.96
N TYR A 165 17.44 -4.09 -5.39
CA TYR A 165 18.21 -3.41 -6.44
C TYR A 165 19.68 -3.25 -6.01
N LEU A 166 19.92 -2.66 -4.84
CA LEU A 166 21.25 -2.45 -4.29
C LEU A 166 21.93 -3.79 -3.99
N ALA A 167 21.20 -4.80 -3.50
CA ALA A 167 21.74 -6.13 -3.26
C ALA A 167 22.20 -6.81 -4.56
N THR A 168 21.42 -6.69 -5.63
CA THR A 168 21.79 -7.20 -6.97
C THR A 168 23.10 -6.57 -7.45
N LEU A 169 23.19 -5.24 -7.38
CA LEU A 169 24.40 -4.51 -7.77
C LEU A 169 25.61 -4.89 -6.88
N TYR A 170 25.40 -4.95 -5.57
CA TYR A 170 26.44 -5.36 -4.62
C TYR A 170 26.96 -6.77 -4.93
N CYS A 171 26.06 -7.71 -5.20
CA CYS A 171 26.40 -9.08 -5.57
C CYS A 171 27.20 -9.14 -6.88
N VAL A 172 26.86 -8.35 -7.90
CA VAL A 172 27.66 -8.26 -9.15
C VAL A 172 29.07 -7.71 -8.87
N ILE A 173 29.20 -6.68 -8.03
CA ILE A 173 30.51 -6.16 -7.61
C ILE A 173 31.32 -7.23 -6.89
N ARG A 174 30.68 -8.01 -6.00
CA ARG A 174 31.32 -9.12 -5.30
C ARG A 174 31.73 -10.22 -6.25
N ALA A 175 30.87 -10.62 -7.19
CA ALA A 175 31.18 -11.61 -8.22
C ALA A 175 32.41 -11.19 -9.05
N ALA A 176 32.57 -9.90 -9.34
CA ALA A 176 33.72 -9.41 -10.10
C ALA A 176 35.06 -9.46 -9.33
N SER A 177 35.03 -9.47 -8.00
CA SER A 177 36.23 -9.41 -7.13
C SER A 177 36.52 -10.69 -6.32
N SER A 178 35.54 -11.60 -6.22
CA SER A 178 35.61 -12.79 -5.37
C SER A 178 36.36 -13.92 -6.09
N PRO A 179 37.18 -14.72 -5.36
CA PRO A 179 37.74 -15.95 -5.91
C PRO A 179 36.65 -16.99 -6.24
N ARG A 180 35.48 -16.89 -5.61
CA ARG A 180 34.30 -17.73 -5.88
C ARG A 180 33.16 -16.83 -6.39
N PRO A 181 33.04 -16.61 -7.71
CA PRO A 181 32.04 -15.68 -8.26
C PRO A 181 30.62 -16.27 -8.30
N LEU A 182 30.49 -17.59 -8.49
CA LEU A 182 29.20 -18.25 -8.74
C LEU A 182 28.12 -18.02 -7.66
N PRO A 183 28.42 -18.12 -6.34
CA PRO A 183 27.43 -17.83 -5.30
C PRO A 183 26.93 -16.38 -5.35
N TRP A 184 27.81 -15.43 -5.67
CA TRP A 184 27.44 -14.03 -5.81
C TRP A 184 26.62 -13.79 -7.07
N SER A 185 26.95 -14.46 -8.18
CA SER A 185 26.14 -14.41 -9.40
C SER A 185 24.73 -14.97 -9.16
N ALA A 186 24.60 -16.12 -8.49
CA ALA A 186 23.31 -16.70 -8.13
C ALA A 186 22.51 -15.77 -7.20
N ALA A 187 23.16 -15.23 -6.15
CA ALA A 187 22.54 -14.26 -5.26
C ALA A 187 22.07 -12.99 -5.99
N ALA A 188 22.82 -12.52 -7.00
CA ALA A 188 22.40 -11.39 -7.83
C ALA A 188 21.11 -11.70 -8.61
N VAL A 189 21.01 -12.87 -9.24
CA VAL A 189 19.80 -13.30 -9.96
C VAL A 189 18.61 -13.43 -9.01
N ILE A 190 18.79 -14.03 -7.83
CA ILE A 190 17.74 -14.17 -6.81
C ILE A 190 17.27 -12.81 -6.31
N CYS A 191 18.19 -11.90 -5.96
CA CYS A 191 17.82 -10.54 -5.55
C CYS A 191 17.09 -9.82 -6.68
N SER A 192 17.53 -10.01 -7.94
CA SER A 192 16.85 -9.42 -9.09
C SER A 192 15.41 -9.90 -9.21
N ALA A 193 15.20 -11.22 -9.13
CA ALA A 193 13.88 -11.84 -9.19
C ALA A 193 12.96 -11.36 -8.05
N LEU A 194 13.47 -11.28 -6.82
CA LEU A 194 12.71 -10.75 -5.68
C LEU A 194 12.34 -9.28 -5.86
N GLY A 195 13.25 -8.45 -6.39
CA GLY A 195 12.96 -7.06 -6.72
C GLY A 195 11.87 -6.91 -7.78
N MET A 196 11.83 -7.79 -8.79
CA MET A 196 10.78 -7.79 -9.83
C MET A 196 9.40 -8.07 -9.23
N GLY A 197 9.33 -8.87 -8.16
CA GLY A 197 8.09 -9.10 -7.40
C GLY A 197 7.74 -8.00 -6.40
N CYS A 198 8.52 -6.91 -6.31
CA CYS A 198 8.28 -5.78 -5.42
C CYS A 198 7.68 -4.57 -6.13
N LYS A 199 8.33 -4.08 -7.19
CA LYS A 199 7.90 -2.87 -7.92
C LYS A 199 8.49 -2.81 -9.32
N GLU A 200 7.76 -2.17 -10.22
CA GLU A 200 8.05 -2.02 -11.65
C GLU A 200 9.40 -1.32 -11.91
N ILE A 201 9.86 -0.46 -10.99
CA ILE A 201 11.16 0.23 -11.08
C ILE A 201 12.34 -0.74 -11.24
N MET A 202 12.20 -1.98 -10.75
CA MET A 202 13.23 -3.02 -10.88
C MET A 202 13.54 -3.39 -12.34
N VAL A 203 12.64 -3.08 -13.29
CA VAL A 203 12.89 -3.28 -14.73
C VAL A 203 14.18 -2.60 -15.20
N THR A 204 14.60 -1.54 -14.52
CA THR A 204 15.81 -0.76 -14.84
C THR A 204 17.10 -1.42 -14.34
N ALA A 205 17.03 -2.33 -13.37
CA ALA A 205 18.20 -2.92 -12.73
C ALA A 205 19.11 -3.70 -13.69
N PRO A 206 18.61 -4.61 -14.56
CA PRO A 206 19.47 -5.32 -15.51
C PRO A 206 20.26 -4.38 -16.42
N PHE A 207 19.65 -3.28 -16.86
CA PHE A 207 20.29 -2.30 -17.73
C PHE A 207 21.36 -1.49 -16.99
N VAL A 208 21.03 -0.88 -15.84
CA VAL A 208 21.97 -0.05 -15.08
C VAL A 208 23.14 -0.87 -14.56
N ILE A 209 22.89 -2.09 -14.08
CA ILE A 209 23.92 -2.97 -13.51
C ILE A 209 24.85 -3.51 -14.60
N PHE A 210 24.33 -3.80 -15.79
CA PHE A 210 25.17 -4.16 -16.94
C PHE A 210 26.13 -3.04 -17.31
N TRP A 211 25.63 -1.81 -17.47
CA TRP A 211 26.47 -0.66 -17.80
C TRP A 211 27.42 -0.28 -16.66
N TYR A 212 27.00 -0.48 -15.42
CA TYR A 212 27.87 -0.37 -14.25
C TYR A 212 29.05 -1.33 -14.35
N ASP A 213 28.81 -2.60 -14.66
CA ASP A 213 29.88 -3.57 -14.82
C ASP A 213 30.82 -3.17 -15.97
N VAL A 214 30.27 -2.86 -17.14
CA VAL A 214 31.05 -2.42 -18.32
C VAL A 214 31.96 -1.22 -18.01
N VAL A 215 31.41 -0.19 -17.34
CA VAL A 215 32.09 1.09 -17.12
C VAL A 215 33.01 1.07 -15.89
N LEU A 216 32.67 0.34 -14.83
CA LEU A 216 33.39 0.45 -13.55
C LEU A 216 34.21 -0.80 -13.19
N LEU A 217 33.86 -1.98 -13.72
CA LEU A 217 34.46 -3.26 -13.31
C LEU A 217 35.14 -4.01 -14.48
N GLY A 218 34.39 -4.35 -15.52
CA GLY A 218 34.79 -5.24 -16.61
C GLY A 218 35.68 -4.59 -17.68
N GLY A 219 35.72 -3.27 -17.75
CA GLY A 219 36.68 -2.59 -18.61
C GLY A 219 36.23 -2.38 -20.06
N GLY A 220 34.98 -2.71 -20.38
CA GLY A 220 34.40 -2.69 -21.73
C GLY A 220 33.35 -3.79 -21.91
N ILE A 221 32.63 -3.77 -23.03
CA ILE A 221 31.53 -4.71 -23.29
C ILE A 221 32.05 -6.14 -23.44
N ARG A 222 33.03 -6.36 -24.34
CA ARG A 222 33.55 -7.71 -24.63
C ARG A 222 34.11 -8.43 -23.39
N PRO A 223 34.98 -7.81 -22.56
CA PRO A 223 35.49 -8.50 -21.37
C PRO A 223 34.41 -8.75 -20.31
N THR A 224 33.40 -7.87 -20.23
CA THR A 224 32.25 -8.06 -19.32
C THR A 224 31.44 -9.28 -19.72
N LEU A 225 31.08 -9.40 -21.00
CA LEU A 225 30.35 -10.56 -21.52
C LEU A 225 31.15 -11.85 -21.39
N ALA A 226 32.46 -11.82 -21.69
CA ALA A 226 33.32 -13.00 -21.55
C ALA A 226 33.41 -13.52 -20.11
N ARG A 227 33.41 -12.63 -19.10
CA ARG A 227 33.59 -13.02 -17.70
C ARG A 227 32.29 -13.26 -16.95
N ARG A 228 31.23 -12.51 -17.29
CA ARG A 228 29.98 -12.42 -16.52
C ARG A 228 28.73 -12.39 -17.39
N GLY A 229 28.82 -12.74 -18.68
CA GLY A 229 27.68 -12.77 -19.60
C GLY A 229 26.51 -13.59 -19.07
N LEU A 230 26.76 -14.78 -18.51
CA LEU A 230 25.73 -15.62 -17.90
C LEU A 230 25.06 -14.98 -16.67
N THR A 231 25.82 -14.19 -15.88
CA THR A 231 25.24 -13.47 -14.74
C THR A 231 24.28 -12.39 -15.22
N HIS A 232 24.67 -11.60 -16.22
CA HIS A 232 23.81 -10.56 -16.79
C HIS A 232 22.62 -11.14 -17.55
N LEU A 233 22.80 -12.27 -18.25
CA LEU A 233 21.70 -13.00 -18.87
C LEU A 233 20.69 -13.50 -17.83
N GLY A 234 21.17 -14.08 -16.72
CA GLY A 234 20.31 -14.52 -15.62
C GLY A 234 19.56 -13.36 -14.97
N ILE A 235 20.22 -12.22 -14.75
CA ILE A 235 19.57 -10.99 -14.24
C ILE A 235 18.52 -10.49 -15.23
N ALA A 236 18.84 -10.40 -16.53
CA ALA A 236 17.90 -9.96 -17.56
C ALA A 236 16.70 -10.92 -17.71
N ALA A 237 16.90 -12.23 -17.57
CA ALA A 237 15.83 -13.23 -17.62
C ALA A 237 14.76 -13.00 -16.54
N THR A 238 15.09 -12.32 -15.43
CA THR A 238 14.10 -11.96 -14.40
C THR A 238 13.03 -10.98 -14.88
N TRP A 239 13.23 -10.27 -16.01
CA TRP A 239 12.17 -9.47 -16.64
C TRP A 239 10.91 -10.29 -16.94
N MET A 240 11.05 -11.58 -17.23
CA MET A 240 9.89 -12.46 -17.48
C MET A 240 8.95 -12.52 -16.27
N ILE A 241 9.48 -12.44 -15.05
CA ILE A 241 8.67 -12.41 -13.82
C ILE A 241 7.83 -11.14 -13.79
N LEU A 242 8.45 -9.98 -14.00
CA LEU A 242 7.74 -8.70 -13.98
C LEU A 242 6.67 -8.64 -15.08
N PHE A 243 7.00 -9.07 -16.30
CA PHE A 243 6.04 -9.08 -17.41
C PHE A 243 4.87 -10.04 -17.15
N ALA A 244 5.11 -11.20 -16.54
CA ALA A 244 4.04 -12.11 -16.12
C ALA A 244 3.13 -11.48 -15.06
N LEU A 245 3.70 -10.77 -14.07
CA LEU A 245 2.93 -10.07 -13.03
C LEU A 245 2.10 -8.90 -13.58
N ILE A 246 2.64 -8.16 -14.55
CA ILE A 246 1.90 -7.08 -15.22
C ILE A 246 0.78 -7.66 -16.09
N ALA A 247 1.04 -8.72 -16.85
CA ALA A 247 0.06 -9.33 -17.75
C ALA A 247 -1.07 -10.07 -17.03
N GLY A 248 -0.78 -10.71 -15.89
CA GLY A 248 -1.77 -11.44 -15.10
C GLY A 248 -2.36 -10.66 -13.91
N GLY A 249 -1.90 -9.44 -13.67
CA GLY A 249 -2.25 -8.67 -12.48
C GLY A 249 -3.55 -7.86 -12.64
N PRO A 250 -4.28 -7.58 -11.55
CA PRO A 250 -5.49 -6.75 -11.59
C PRO A 250 -5.25 -5.25 -11.90
N ARG A 251 -4.00 -4.89 -12.24
CA ARG A 251 -3.52 -3.52 -12.45
C ARG A 251 -3.62 -3.05 -13.91
N SER A 252 -4.16 -3.85 -14.83
CA SER A 252 -4.37 -3.44 -16.24
C SER A 252 -5.06 -2.08 -16.36
N ASP A 253 -5.90 -1.72 -15.39
CA ASP A 253 -6.71 -0.51 -15.41
C ASP A 253 -6.02 0.68 -14.71
N THR A 254 -5.11 0.43 -13.77
CA THR A 254 -4.34 1.46 -13.02
C THR A 254 -3.02 1.85 -13.69
N VAL A 255 -2.46 0.94 -14.52
CA VAL A 255 -1.24 1.18 -15.30
C VAL A 255 -1.66 1.57 -16.71
N GLY A 256 -1.87 2.87 -16.89
CA GLY A 256 -1.71 3.54 -18.18
C GLY A 256 -2.34 2.92 -19.43
N PHE A 257 -3.60 2.48 -19.39
CA PHE A 257 -4.48 2.38 -20.58
C PHE A 257 -5.97 2.68 -20.28
N GLY A 258 -6.37 2.82 -19.00
CA GLY A 258 -7.76 3.00 -18.57
C GLY A 258 -8.09 4.27 -17.76
N LEU A 259 -7.14 5.18 -17.54
CA LEU A 259 -7.41 6.45 -16.85
C LEU A 259 -8.23 7.37 -17.77
N GLN A 260 -9.55 7.36 -17.61
CA GLN A 260 -10.46 8.23 -18.36
C GLN A 260 -10.09 9.70 -18.13
N GLY A 261 -9.47 10.34 -19.13
CA GLY A 261 -9.23 11.79 -19.16
C GLY A 261 -7.77 12.26 -19.06
N LEU A 262 -6.79 11.37 -18.84
CA LEU A 262 -5.36 11.73 -18.85
C LEU A 262 -4.62 11.01 -19.98
N SER A 263 -4.21 11.77 -21.01
CA SER A 263 -3.39 11.15 -22.06
C SER A 263 -1.98 10.86 -21.57
N ALA A 264 -1.37 9.80 -22.09
CA ALA A 264 0.03 9.47 -21.85
C ALA A 264 0.98 10.64 -22.14
N PHE A 265 0.62 11.49 -23.11
CA PHE A 265 1.36 12.69 -23.46
C PHE A 265 1.19 13.81 -22.42
N ASP A 266 -0.02 14.05 -21.90
CA ASP A 266 -0.24 15.04 -20.82
C ASP A 266 0.56 14.67 -19.57
N TYR A 267 0.54 13.38 -19.23
CA TYR A 267 1.31 12.87 -18.10
C TYR A 267 2.82 13.03 -18.34
N ALA A 268 3.35 12.59 -19.48
CA ALA A 268 4.78 12.72 -19.80
C ALA A 268 5.26 14.18 -19.79
N ARG A 269 4.43 15.12 -20.28
CA ARG A 269 4.73 16.57 -20.22
C ARG A 269 4.79 17.08 -18.79
N THR A 270 3.90 16.60 -17.92
CA THR A 270 3.86 16.97 -16.51
C THR A 270 5.15 16.56 -15.77
N GLN A 271 5.77 15.44 -16.18
CA GLN A 271 6.95 14.89 -15.51
C GLN A 271 8.18 15.80 -15.54
N PHE A 272 8.31 16.73 -16.49
CA PHE A 272 9.41 17.70 -16.48
C PHE A 272 9.38 18.59 -15.24
N GLY A 273 8.20 19.06 -14.85
CA GLY A 273 8.01 19.84 -13.62
C GLY A 273 8.29 19.00 -12.37
N VAL A 274 7.80 17.76 -12.36
CA VAL A 274 7.98 16.82 -11.24
C VAL A 274 9.46 16.47 -11.02
N ILE A 275 10.21 16.13 -12.08
CA ILE A 275 11.64 15.80 -11.97
C ILE A 275 12.42 17.01 -11.44
N LEU A 276 12.10 18.22 -11.88
CA LEU A 276 12.75 19.42 -11.37
C LEU A 276 12.42 19.67 -9.90
N LYS A 277 11.17 19.45 -9.48
CA LYS A 277 10.77 19.49 -8.06
C LYS A 277 11.56 18.46 -7.24
N TYR A 278 11.73 17.24 -7.73
CA TYR A 278 12.54 16.23 -7.04
C TYR A 278 14.02 16.64 -6.90
N LEU A 279 14.61 17.22 -7.95
CA LEU A 279 15.97 17.77 -7.88
C LEU A 279 16.05 18.90 -6.85
N GLN A 280 15.06 19.79 -6.80
CA GLN A 280 14.98 20.83 -5.78
C GLN A 280 14.90 20.22 -4.38
N LEU A 281 14.01 19.26 -4.14
CA LEU A 281 13.85 18.61 -2.84
C LEU A 281 15.08 17.80 -2.41
N SER A 282 15.88 17.29 -3.37
CA SER A 282 17.14 16.59 -3.07
C SER A 282 18.23 17.51 -2.51
N ILE A 283 18.12 18.81 -2.75
CA ILE A 283 19.06 19.83 -2.24
C ILE A 283 18.45 20.57 -1.05
N PHE A 284 17.17 20.93 -1.15
CA PHE A 284 16.40 21.67 -0.16
C PHE A 284 15.12 20.89 0.19
N PRO A 285 15.19 19.90 1.09
CA PRO A 285 14.04 19.08 1.50
C PRO A 285 13.14 19.86 2.47
N LEU A 286 12.49 20.90 1.94
CA LEU A 286 11.54 21.77 2.65
C LEU A 286 10.15 21.57 2.06
N HIS A 287 9.12 21.77 2.88
CA HIS A 287 7.71 21.65 2.48
C HIS A 287 7.38 20.28 1.88
N LEU A 288 7.76 19.24 2.62
CA LEU A 288 7.43 17.86 2.28
C LEU A 288 5.99 17.56 2.67
N CYS A 289 5.25 16.87 1.82
CA CYS A 289 3.87 16.43 2.06
C CYS A 289 3.61 15.11 1.34
N ILE A 290 2.61 14.35 1.81
CA ILE A 290 2.31 13.04 1.20
C ILE A 290 1.70 13.19 -0.19
N ASP A 291 1.06 14.32 -0.49
CA ASP A 291 0.44 14.60 -1.77
C ASP A 291 0.54 16.08 -2.14
N TYR A 292 1.17 16.37 -3.27
CA TYR A 292 1.35 17.72 -3.79
C TYR A 292 0.18 18.23 -4.64
N ALA A 293 -0.86 17.42 -4.88
CA ALA A 293 -1.95 17.72 -5.83
C ALA A 293 -1.41 18.26 -7.16
N TRP A 294 -0.33 17.65 -7.67
CA TRP A 294 0.47 18.24 -8.74
C TRP A 294 -0.36 18.43 -10.03
N PRO A 295 -0.41 19.64 -10.61
CA PRO A 295 -1.27 19.91 -11.74
C PRO A 295 -0.77 19.24 -13.01
N THR A 296 -1.68 18.62 -13.76
CA THR A 296 -1.37 18.06 -15.09
C THR A 296 -1.21 19.18 -16.13
N ALA A 297 -0.17 19.07 -16.93
CA ALA A 297 0.06 19.92 -18.10
C ALA A 297 -1.12 19.85 -19.10
N ARG A 298 -1.70 20.99 -19.43
CA ARG A 298 -2.74 21.10 -20.47
C ARG A 298 -2.13 21.55 -21.80
N ALA A 299 -1.16 22.46 -21.76
CA ALA A 299 -0.43 22.96 -22.91
C ALA A 299 1.09 22.69 -22.82
N TRP A 300 1.77 22.67 -23.97
CA TRP A 300 3.24 22.53 -24.03
C TRP A 300 3.97 23.71 -23.41
N THR A 301 3.30 24.86 -23.33
CA THR A 301 3.82 26.10 -22.72
C THR A 301 3.88 26.04 -21.19
N ASP A 302 3.10 25.18 -20.55
CA ASP A 302 2.93 25.14 -19.09
C ASP A 302 4.26 24.85 -18.36
N TRP A 303 5.16 24.10 -19.01
CA TRP A 303 6.41 23.63 -18.40
C TRP A 303 7.66 23.90 -19.24
N VAL A 304 7.64 24.88 -20.16
CA VAL A 304 8.79 25.16 -21.05
C VAL A 304 10.10 25.40 -20.30
N PRO A 305 10.15 26.24 -19.24
CA PRO A 305 11.38 26.43 -18.48
C PRO A 305 11.94 25.12 -17.91
N GLN A 306 11.06 24.25 -17.41
CA GLN A 306 11.40 22.96 -16.81
C GLN A 306 11.86 21.98 -17.88
N MET A 307 11.20 21.94 -19.05
CA MET A 307 11.64 21.15 -20.20
C MET A 307 13.04 21.53 -20.65
N VAL A 308 13.34 22.84 -20.77
CA VAL A 308 14.66 23.34 -21.13
C VAL A 308 15.69 22.94 -20.08
N ALA A 309 15.38 23.12 -18.79
CA ALA A 309 16.28 22.73 -17.70
C ALA A 309 16.61 21.23 -17.73
N ILE A 310 15.60 20.37 -17.90
CA ILE A 310 15.80 18.92 -18.00
C ILE A 310 16.58 18.56 -19.27
N ALA A 311 16.31 19.21 -20.41
CA ALA A 311 17.08 18.97 -21.64
C ALA A 311 18.56 19.32 -21.47
N VAL A 312 18.89 20.41 -20.78
CA VAL A 312 20.27 20.79 -20.45
C VAL A 312 20.92 19.75 -19.53
N LEU A 313 20.21 19.26 -18.51
CA LEU A 313 20.71 18.23 -17.60
C LEU A 313 20.95 16.90 -18.32
N LEU A 314 20.06 16.49 -19.24
CA LEU A 314 20.24 15.30 -20.07
C LEU A 314 21.42 15.46 -21.03
N ALA A 315 21.56 16.61 -21.68
CA ALA A 315 22.70 16.91 -22.55
C ALA A 315 24.03 16.86 -21.77
N GLY A 316 24.07 17.48 -20.58
CA GLY A 316 25.22 17.40 -19.67
C GLY A 316 25.53 15.97 -19.22
N THR A 317 24.50 15.16 -18.95
CA THR A 317 24.64 13.74 -18.61
C THR A 317 25.22 12.94 -19.78
N ILE A 318 24.77 13.18 -21.01
CA ILE A 318 25.31 12.56 -22.23
C ILE A 318 26.77 12.98 -22.45
N GLN A 319 27.10 14.25 -22.24
CA GLN A 319 28.47 14.74 -22.33
C GLN A 319 29.37 14.07 -21.28
N LEU A 320 28.89 13.92 -20.04
CA LEU A 320 29.58 13.18 -18.99
C LEU A 320 29.76 11.70 -19.37
N LEU A 321 28.75 11.05 -19.95
CA LEU A 321 28.88 9.66 -20.41
C LEU A 321 29.98 9.49 -21.47
N ARG A 322 30.18 10.49 -22.34
CA ARG A 322 31.22 10.47 -23.38
C ARG A 322 32.62 10.72 -22.83
N HIS A 323 32.78 11.73 -21.97
CA HIS A 323 34.11 12.18 -21.54
C HIS A 323 34.55 11.65 -20.17
N HIS A 324 33.60 11.38 -19.28
CA HIS A 324 33.83 10.86 -17.93
C HIS A 324 32.83 9.73 -17.60
N PRO A 325 32.89 8.59 -18.30
CA PRO A 325 31.86 7.55 -18.24
C PRO A 325 31.45 7.12 -16.81
N PRO A 326 32.36 6.99 -15.83
CA PRO A 326 31.99 6.72 -14.43
C PRO A 326 31.01 7.72 -13.84
N LEU A 327 31.24 9.03 -14.01
CA LEU A 327 30.37 10.08 -13.49
C LEU A 327 29.10 10.20 -14.33
N GLY A 328 29.22 10.05 -15.65
CA GLY A 328 28.07 10.03 -16.56
C GLY A 328 27.09 8.91 -16.25
N LEU A 329 27.59 7.72 -15.87
CA LEU A 329 26.73 6.60 -15.49
C LEU A 329 25.98 6.88 -14.18
N ILE A 330 26.62 7.47 -13.18
CA ILE A 330 25.96 7.83 -11.91
C ILE A 330 24.87 8.87 -12.19
N ALA A 331 25.16 9.90 -13.00
CA ALA A 331 24.17 10.90 -13.41
C ALA A 331 23.02 10.29 -14.23
N ALA A 332 23.32 9.41 -15.19
CA ALA A 332 22.30 8.73 -15.99
C ALA A 332 21.41 7.81 -15.14
N SER A 333 21.97 7.20 -14.10
CA SER A 333 21.22 6.30 -13.21
C SER A 333 20.03 7.00 -12.56
N PHE A 334 20.14 8.29 -12.20
CA PHE A 334 19.02 9.07 -11.67
C PHE A 334 17.82 9.08 -12.64
N PHE A 335 18.05 9.45 -13.90
CA PHE A 335 16.99 9.51 -14.91
C PHE A 335 16.46 8.12 -15.28
N VAL A 336 17.35 7.13 -15.41
CA VAL A 336 16.95 5.76 -15.78
C VAL A 336 16.09 5.14 -14.69
N ILE A 337 16.46 5.28 -13.41
CA ILE A 337 15.70 4.76 -12.27
C ILE A 337 14.31 5.41 -12.18
N LEU A 338 14.20 6.73 -12.42
CA LEU A 338 12.90 7.41 -12.43
C LEU A 338 12.05 7.11 -13.67
N SER A 339 12.64 6.62 -14.75
CA SER A 339 11.95 6.51 -16.04
C SER A 339 10.65 5.67 -15.99
N PRO A 340 10.54 4.51 -15.30
CA PRO A 340 9.29 3.74 -15.31
C PRO A 340 8.09 4.48 -14.70
N THR A 341 8.34 5.41 -13.77
CA THR A 341 7.30 6.19 -13.09
C THR A 341 7.16 7.62 -13.64
N SER A 342 8.15 8.09 -14.41
CA SER A 342 8.25 9.45 -14.95
C SER A 342 8.27 9.47 -16.50
N SER A 343 7.61 8.51 -17.14
CA SER A 343 7.48 8.38 -18.61
C SER A 343 6.02 8.52 -19.07
N PHE A 344 5.62 7.81 -20.13
CA PHE A 344 4.30 7.84 -20.77
C PHE A 344 3.26 6.92 -20.13
N VAL A 345 3.51 6.42 -18.92
CA VAL A 345 2.57 5.55 -18.21
C VAL A 345 1.82 6.42 -17.20
N PRO A 346 0.61 6.89 -17.50
CA PRO A 346 -0.11 7.75 -16.58
C PRO A 346 -0.49 6.99 -15.32
N ILE A 347 -0.32 7.68 -14.20
CA ILE A 347 -0.72 7.29 -12.85
C ILE A 347 -1.57 8.47 -12.32
N VAL A 348 -2.59 8.16 -11.52
CA VAL A 348 -3.55 9.16 -10.97
C VAL A 348 -2.83 10.37 -10.37
N ASP A 349 -1.72 10.14 -9.67
CA ASP A 349 -0.93 11.19 -9.03
C ASP A 349 0.44 11.37 -9.72
N ALA A 350 0.70 12.58 -10.17
CA ALA A 350 1.91 12.90 -10.92
C ALA A 350 3.19 12.95 -10.07
N ALA A 351 3.11 13.31 -8.78
CA ALA A 351 4.27 13.54 -7.91
C ALA A 351 4.13 12.90 -6.51
N PHE A 352 5.15 12.16 -6.08
CA PHE A 352 5.29 11.56 -4.75
C PHE A 352 6.76 11.49 -4.31
N GLU A 353 7.03 11.73 -3.03
CA GLU A 353 8.41 11.79 -2.49
C GLU A 353 9.06 10.42 -2.48
N HIS A 354 8.29 9.36 -2.20
CA HIS A 354 8.76 7.99 -2.13
C HIS A 354 9.40 7.48 -3.44
N ARG A 355 9.09 8.09 -4.60
CA ARG A 355 9.75 7.78 -5.89
C ARG A 355 11.25 8.13 -5.88
N MET A 356 11.66 9.03 -5.00
CA MET A 356 13.05 9.44 -4.86
C MET A 356 13.89 8.49 -4.03
N TYR A 357 13.31 7.47 -3.37
CA TYR A 357 14.03 6.65 -2.41
C TYR A 357 15.35 6.07 -2.98
N LEU A 358 15.25 5.33 -4.09
CA LEU A 358 16.42 4.79 -4.79
C LEU A 358 17.13 5.87 -5.63
N ALA A 359 16.36 6.73 -6.32
CA ALA A 359 16.90 7.73 -7.25
C ALA A 359 17.76 8.80 -6.55
N LEU A 360 17.59 9.00 -5.25
CA LEU A 360 18.41 9.90 -4.44
C LEU A 360 19.83 9.37 -4.22
N ALA A 361 20.06 8.06 -4.26
CA ALA A 361 21.37 7.45 -4.03
C ALA A 361 22.46 7.95 -5.03
N PRO A 362 22.24 7.94 -6.36
CA PRO A 362 23.21 8.50 -7.30
C PRO A 362 23.43 10.01 -7.11
N LEU A 363 22.40 10.78 -6.75
CA LEU A 363 22.54 12.21 -6.47
C LEU A 363 23.42 12.47 -5.22
N CYS A 364 23.20 11.72 -4.14
CA CYS A 364 24.06 11.76 -2.95
C CYS A 364 25.51 11.42 -3.30
N ALA A 365 25.74 10.40 -4.13
CA ALA A 365 27.08 10.03 -4.57
C ALA A 365 27.74 11.15 -5.40
N LEU A 366 27.02 11.77 -6.33
CA LEU A 366 27.52 12.91 -7.11
C LEU A 366 27.84 14.11 -6.24
N ALA A 367 26.97 14.45 -5.28
CA ALA A 367 27.18 15.56 -4.36
C ALA A 367 28.46 15.38 -3.54
N ILE A 368 28.66 14.20 -2.95
CA ILE A 368 29.86 13.91 -2.14
C ILE A 368 31.13 13.84 -3.00
N LEU A 369 31.09 13.21 -4.17
CA LEU A 369 32.24 13.15 -5.08
C LEU A 369 32.59 14.53 -5.65
N GLY A 370 31.59 15.35 -5.95
CA GLY A 370 31.73 16.73 -6.40
C GLY A 370 32.36 17.61 -5.32
N ALA A 371 31.82 17.57 -4.09
CA ALA A 371 32.37 18.28 -2.94
C ALA A 371 33.84 17.89 -2.68
N HIS A 372 34.15 16.59 -2.75
CA HIS A 372 35.53 16.11 -2.63
C HIS A 372 36.44 16.64 -3.74
N ALA A 373 35.98 16.66 -5.00
CA ALA A 373 36.74 17.19 -6.12
C ALA A 373 37.01 18.70 -5.98
N ILE A 374 36.00 19.48 -5.55
CA ILE A 374 36.14 20.92 -5.27
C ILE A 374 37.15 21.16 -4.16
N LEU A 375 37.01 20.43 -3.04
CA LEU A 375 37.91 20.55 -1.90
C LEU A 375 39.35 20.20 -2.27
N ARG A 376 39.55 19.15 -3.07
CA ARG A 376 40.87 18.74 -3.57
C ARG A 376 41.48 19.85 -4.44
N LYS A 377 40.71 20.40 -5.40
CA LYS A 377 41.18 21.50 -6.27
C LYS A 377 41.53 22.75 -5.45
N TRP A 378 40.69 23.11 -4.48
CA TRP A 378 40.94 24.23 -3.57
C TRP A 378 42.21 24.03 -2.75
N SER A 379 42.41 22.82 -2.20
CA SER A 379 43.60 22.47 -1.42
C SER A 379 44.88 22.51 -2.26
N THR A 380 44.84 22.03 -3.51
CA THR A 380 45.97 22.12 -4.44
C THR A 380 46.34 23.56 -4.76
N ASN A 381 45.35 24.44 -4.92
CA ASN A 381 45.58 25.86 -5.26
C ASN A 381 45.99 26.72 -4.04
N ARG A 382 45.77 26.25 -2.80
CA ARG A 382 46.07 27.00 -1.57
C ARG A 382 46.75 26.11 -0.52
N PRO A 383 48.08 25.88 -0.63
CA PRO A 383 48.82 24.95 0.24
C PRO A 383 48.75 25.31 1.72
N ALA A 384 48.73 26.61 2.05
CA ALA A 384 48.58 27.09 3.43
C ALA A 384 47.22 26.70 4.04
N ALA A 385 46.15 26.71 3.24
CA ALA A 385 44.79 26.35 3.66
C ALA A 385 44.49 24.84 3.55
N ALA A 386 45.31 24.09 2.80
CA ALA A 386 45.16 22.65 2.61
C ALA A 386 45.21 21.84 3.92
N ARG A 387 45.92 22.34 4.95
CA ARG A 387 45.97 21.72 6.28
C ARG A 387 44.61 21.75 7.00
N LEU A 388 43.78 22.75 6.71
CA LEU A 388 42.45 22.94 7.33
C LEU A 388 41.33 22.24 6.55
N ALA A 389 41.56 21.95 5.26
CA ALA A 389 40.55 21.38 4.35
C ALA A 389 39.81 20.15 4.90
N PRO A 390 40.48 19.14 5.51
CA PRO A 390 39.80 17.97 6.06
C PRO A 390 38.91 18.31 7.26
N GLY A 391 39.35 19.25 8.11
CA GLY A 391 38.58 19.70 9.27
C GLY A 391 37.33 20.47 8.86
N ILE A 392 37.44 21.37 7.88
CA ILE A 392 36.30 22.08 7.28
C ILE A 392 35.31 21.09 6.67
N ALA A 393 35.79 20.13 5.88
CA ALA A 393 34.93 19.13 5.25
C ALA A 393 34.20 18.27 6.27
N PHE A 394 34.88 17.87 7.35
CA PHE A 394 34.26 17.14 8.45
C PHE A 394 33.20 17.97 9.16
N ALA A 395 33.49 19.22 9.51
CA ALA A 395 32.56 20.12 10.19
C ALA A 395 31.31 20.39 9.33
N LEU A 396 31.48 20.68 8.04
CA LEU A 396 30.37 20.88 7.10
C LEU A 396 29.55 19.60 6.92
N GLY A 397 30.22 18.45 6.76
CA GLY A 397 29.55 17.15 6.67
C GLY A 397 28.71 16.86 7.91
N ALA A 398 29.28 17.04 9.10
CA ALA A 398 28.58 16.85 10.37
C ALA A 398 27.39 17.81 10.51
N LEU A 399 27.55 19.08 10.13
CA LEU A 399 26.46 20.07 10.16
C LEU A 399 25.30 19.66 9.25
N VAL A 400 25.59 19.27 8.00
CA VAL A 400 24.57 18.77 7.06
C VAL A 400 23.90 17.52 7.60
N THR A 401 24.68 16.58 8.17
CA THR A 401 24.14 15.35 8.78
C THR A 401 23.20 15.66 9.94
N VAL A 402 23.58 16.55 10.86
CA VAL A 402 22.72 16.94 11.99
C VAL A 402 21.47 17.68 11.51
N ALA A 403 21.60 18.60 10.55
CA ALA A 403 20.48 19.37 10.03
C ALA A 403 19.45 18.48 9.33
N LEU A 404 19.90 17.58 8.44
CA LEU A 404 19.01 16.64 7.74
C LEU A 404 18.41 15.62 8.70
N GLY A 405 19.20 15.08 9.64
CA GLY A 405 18.70 14.17 10.67
C GLY A 405 17.61 14.80 11.54
N ALA A 406 17.82 16.04 11.99
CA ALA A 406 16.81 16.80 12.74
C ALA A 406 15.52 17.04 11.92
N ARG A 407 15.66 17.32 10.62
CA ARG A 407 14.52 17.47 9.71
C ARG A 407 13.77 16.16 9.49
N THR A 408 14.46 15.04 9.41
CA THR A 408 13.85 13.70 9.31
C THR A 408 13.08 13.35 10.58
N ILE A 409 13.67 13.60 11.76
CA ILE A 409 12.98 13.41 13.04
C ILE A 409 11.73 14.29 13.13
N ALA A 410 11.82 15.57 12.72
CA ALA A 410 10.67 16.46 12.68
C ALA A 410 9.58 15.96 11.72
N ARG A 411 9.96 15.56 10.50
CA ARG A 411 9.04 15.06 9.47
C ARG A 411 8.35 13.76 9.87
N ASN A 412 8.98 12.90 10.65
CA ASN A 412 8.32 11.71 11.20
C ASN A 412 7.10 12.05 12.09
N GLN A 413 7.05 13.24 12.69
CA GLN A 413 5.91 13.68 13.50
C GLN A 413 4.64 13.92 12.67
N ASP A 414 4.78 14.16 11.37
CA ASP A 414 3.64 14.34 10.48
C ASP A 414 2.87 13.02 10.33
N TYR A 415 3.54 11.89 10.48
CA TYR A 415 2.94 10.54 10.47
C TYR A 415 2.50 10.06 11.86
N ALA A 416 2.58 10.90 12.91
CA ALA A 416 2.24 10.47 14.27
C ALA A 416 0.74 10.19 14.46
N THR A 417 -0.13 10.82 13.66
CA THR A 417 -1.56 10.52 13.57
C THR A 417 -2.05 10.73 12.13
N ALA A 418 -3.18 10.11 11.77
CA ALA A 418 -3.81 10.35 10.47
C ALA A 418 -4.19 11.84 10.30
N GLU A 419 -4.66 12.50 11.36
CA GLU A 419 -4.98 13.94 11.34
C GLU A 419 -3.73 14.79 11.03
N ARG A 420 -2.60 14.55 11.72
CA ARG A 420 -1.37 15.32 11.49
C ARG A 420 -0.84 15.15 10.07
N LEU A 421 -0.97 13.96 9.50
CA LEU A 421 -0.54 13.68 8.14
C LEU A 421 -1.25 14.60 7.14
N TRP A 422 -2.59 14.69 7.25
CA TRP A 422 -3.37 15.51 6.35
C TRP A 422 -3.27 17.00 6.66
N ARG A 423 -3.17 17.40 7.94
CA ARG A 423 -2.90 18.81 8.29
C ARG A 423 -1.55 19.29 7.75
N SER A 424 -0.48 18.52 7.91
CA SER A 424 0.83 18.86 7.35
C SER A 424 0.81 18.97 5.82
N THR A 425 -0.09 18.22 5.16
CA THR A 425 -0.29 18.30 3.72
C THR A 425 -1.02 19.59 3.34
N LEU A 426 -2.03 20.01 4.11
CA LEU A 426 -2.71 21.30 3.93
C LEU A 426 -1.83 22.51 4.28
N ASP A 427 -0.83 22.35 5.15
CA ASP A 427 0.16 23.41 5.42
C ASP A 427 1.06 23.68 4.20
N VAL A 428 1.30 22.65 3.37
CA VAL A 428 2.11 22.74 2.15
C VAL A 428 1.25 23.10 0.93
N GLU A 429 0.11 22.41 0.78
CA GLU A 429 -0.84 22.58 -0.32
C GLU A 429 -2.26 22.82 0.24
N PRO A 430 -2.60 24.07 0.58
CA PRO A 430 -3.87 24.43 1.21
C PRO A 430 -5.10 24.20 0.34
N ALA A 431 -4.95 23.88 -0.94
CA ALA A 431 -6.05 23.55 -1.86
C ALA A 431 -6.10 22.06 -2.20
N ASN A 432 -5.32 21.20 -1.51
CA ASN A 432 -5.26 19.78 -1.83
C ASN A 432 -6.64 19.10 -1.59
N PRO A 433 -7.29 18.56 -2.63
CA PRO A 433 -8.61 17.94 -2.50
C PRO A 433 -8.58 16.67 -1.64
N ARG A 434 -7.59 15.81 -1.85
CA ARG A 434 -7.41 14.56 -1.10
C ARG A 434 -7.24 14.82 0.39
N ALA A 435 -6.42 15.80 0.75
CA ALA A 435 -6.15 16.13 2.15
C ALA A 435 -7.39 16.68 2.87
N HIS A 436 -8.22 17.48 2.20
CA HIS A 436 -9.51 17.91 2.77
C HIS A 436 -10.47 16.73 2.98
N LEU A 437 -10.60 15.85 1.99
CA LEU A 437 -11.47 14.67 2.09
C LEU A 437 -10.99 13.72 3.19
N ALA A 438 -9.69 13.43 3.22
CA ALA A 438 -9.12 12.49 4.16
C ALA A 438 -9.10 13.05 5.59
N LEU A 439 -8.80 14.35 5.78
CA LEU A 439 -8.91 14.99 7.09
C LEU A 439 -10.36 15.03 7.56
N GLY A 440 -11.32 15.40 6.70
CA GLY A 440 -12.73 15.40 7.08
C GLY A 440 -13.27 14.00 7.38
N ALA A 441 -12.81 12.96 6.68
CA ALA A 441 -13.13 11.56 7.01
C ALA A 441 -12.56 11.15 8.39
N VAL A 442 -11.35 11.59 8.73
CA VAL A 442 -10.78 11.38 10.08
C VAL A 442 -11.65 12.06 11.14
N LEU A 443 -12.01 13.33 10.94
CA LEU A 443 -12.86 14.10 11.86
C LEU A 443 -14.25 13.48 12.01
N LEU A 444 -14.84 12.99 10.91
CA LEU A 444 -16.14 12.30 10.92
C LEU A 444 -16.12 11.03 11.76
N ARG A 445 -15.09 10.20 11.60
CA ARG A 445 -14.92 8.95 12.38
C ARG A 445 -14.70 9.23 13.86
N GLU A 446 -14.11 10.37 14.20
CA GLU A 446 -13.94 10.85 15.57
C GLU A 446 -15.16 11.64 16.08
N GLU A 447 -16.24 11.72 15.31
CA GLU A 447 -17.48 12.46 15.62
C GLU A 447 -17.25 13.97 15.87
N ARG A 448 -16.14 14.53 15.38
CA ARG A 448 -15.79 15.96 15.46
C ARG A 448 -16.43 16.73 14.30
N PHE A 449 -17.76 16.67 14.23
CA PHE A 449 -18.54 17.19 13.10
C PHE A 449 -18.35 18.71 12.89
N ASP A 450 -18.28 19.50 13.96
CA ASP A 450 -18.11 20.96 13.86
C ASP A 450 -16.79 21.34 13.20
N GLU A 451 -15.69 20.68 13.58
CA GLU A 451 -14.39 20.91 12.96
C GLU A 451 -14.36 20.49 11.49
N ALA A 452 -15.07 19.41 11.12
CA ALA A 452 -15.20 18.98 9.73
C ALA A 452 -16.00 20.01 8.90
N ILE A 453 -17.07 20.56 9.48
CA ILE A 453 -17.83 21.65 8.85
C ILE A 453 -16.95 22.89 8.68
N GLU A 454 -16.18 23.31 9.68
CA GLU A 454 -15.28 24.46 9.54
C GLU A 454 -14.19 24.23 8.50
N LEU A 455 -13.63 23.01 8.43
CA LEU A 455 -12.65 22.63 7.42
C LEU A 455 -13.21 22.85 6.00
N TYR A 456 -14.39 22.28 5.72
CA TYR A 456 -15.00 22.40 4.40
C TYR A 456 -15.55 23.79 4.13
N ARG A 457 -16.10 24.48 5.13
CA ARG A 457 -16.56 25.86 5.00
C ARG A 457 -15.40 26.81 4.66
N GLY A 458 -14.27 26.67 5.35
CA GLY A 458 -13.07 27.47 5.07
C GLY A 458 -12.53 27.22 3.65
N ALA A 459 -12.58 25.97 3.19
CA ALA A 459 -12.21 25.64 1.80
C ALA A 459 -13.19 26.28 0.79
N LEU A 460 -14.50 26.18 1.03
CA LEU A 460 -15.55 26.74 0.17
C LEU A 460 -15.59 28.27 0.18
N GLN A 461 -15.14 28.92 1.27
CA GLN A 461 -14.98 30.38 1.33
C GLN A 461 -13.85 30.85 0.41
N LYS A 462 -12.77 30.07 0.25
CA LYS A 462 -11.66 30.37 -0.65
C LYS A 462 -12.01 30.04 -2.09
N ASP A 463 -12.68 28.92 -2.31
CA ASP A 463 -13.17 28.49 -3.62
C ASP A 463 -14.57 27.88 -3.51
N ALA A 464 -15.59 28.67 -3.86
CA ALA A 464 -16.98 28.23 -3.86
C ALA A 464 -17.30 27.15 -4.91
N ARG A 465 -16.35 26.84 -5.80
CA ARG A 465 -16.45 25.78 -6.81
C ARG A 465 -15.67 24.52 -6.42
N PHE A 466 -15.18 24.44 -5.18
CA PHE A 466 -14.40 23.31 -4.70
C PHE A 466 -15.28 22.06 -4.50
N VAL A 467 -15.29 21.17 -5.49
CA VAL A 467 -16.10 19.94 -5.55
C VAL A 467 -15.92 19.08 -4.30
N ALA A 468 -14.68 18.83 -3.89
CA ALA A 468 -14.36 18.04 -2.70
C ALA A 468 -14.92 18.67 -1.40
N GLY A 469 -14.99 20.00 -1.33
CA GLY A 469 -15.61 20.71 -0.21
C GLY A 469 -17.11 20.49 -0.14
N HIS A 470 -17.82 20.59 -1.27
CA HIS A 470 -19.24 20.30 -1.34
C HIS A 470 -19.55 18.82 -1.02
N TYR A 471 -18.80 17.90 -1.61
CA TYR A 471 -18.93 16.47 -1.33
C TYR A 471 -18.70 16.15 0.15
N GLY A 472 -17.62 16.66 0.74
CA GLY A 472 -17.30 16.47 2.16
C GLY A 472 -18.38 17.05 3.08
N MET A 473 -18.89 18.26 2.77
CA MET A 473 -19.98 18.86 3.52
C MET A 473 -21.25 17.99 3.47
N ALA A 474 -21.59 17.44 2.30
CA ALA A 474 -22.73 16.54 2.15
C ALA A 474 -22.59 15.29 3.04
N GLN A 475 -21.39 14.70 3.12
CA GLN A 475 -21.14 13.56 4.00
C GLN A 475 -21.30 13.90 5.48
N VAL A 476 -20.76 15.05 5.92
CA VAL A 476 -20.85 15.49 7.32
C VAL A 476 -22.29 15.79 7.71
N LEU A 477 -23.04 16.50 6.86
CA LEU A 477 -24.44 16.83 7.10
C LEU A 477 -25.33 15.58 7.08
N HIS A 478 -25.03 14.61 6.20
CA HIS A 478 -25.70 13.30 6.21
C HIS A 478 -25.48 12.56 7.53
N ALA A 479 -24.25 12.56 8.07
CA ALA A 479 -23.96 11.95 9.39
C ALA A 479 -24.75 12.64 10.52
N LEU A 480 -24.93 13.96 10.44
CA LEU A 480 -25.78 14.75 11.34
C LEU A 480 -27.30 14.60 11.08
N LYS A 481 -27.70 13.76 10.11
CA LYS A 481 -29.09 13.57 9.67
C LYS A 481 -29.78 14.84 9.14
N ARG A 482 -29.01 15.85 8.74
CA ARG A 482 -29.49 17.09 8.10
C ARG A 482 -29.62 16.88 6.59
N TYR A 483 -30.52 15.97 6.21
CA TYR A 483 -30.58 15.41 4.85
C TYR A 483 -30.90 16.44 3.76
N ASP A 484 -31.75 17.43 4.03
CA ASP A 484 -32.09 18.46 3.04
C ASP A 484 -30.88 19.35 2.71
N GLU A 485 -30.14 19.78 3.73
CA GLU A 485 -28.91 20.57 3.53
C GLU A 485 -27.80 19.73 2.89
N ALA A 486 -27.69 18.46 3.28
CA ALA A 486 -26.76 17.52 2.65
C ALA A 486 -27.04 17.37 1.16
N LEU A 487 -28.32 17.31 0.77
CA LEU A 487 -28.74 17.18 -0.63
C LEU A 487 -28.31 18.41 -1.46
N VAL A 488 -28.45 19.63 -0.93
CA VAL A 488 -27.99 20.85 -1.61
C VAL A 488 -26.50 20.77 -1.94
N HIS A 489 -25.67 20.37 -0.98
CA HIS A 489 -24.23 20.22 -1.20
C HIS A 489 -23.90 19.07 -2.15
N ALA A 490 -24.61 17.95 -2.08
CA ALA A 490 -24.43 16.83 -3.00
C ALA A 490 -24.79 17.21 -4.45
N GLU A 491 -25.88 17.95 -4.65
CA GLU A 491 -26.29 18.45 -5.96
C GLU A 491 -25.30 19.46 -6.53
N GLN A 492 -24.75 20.34 -5.69
CA GLN A 492 -23.72 21.28 -6.10
C GLN A 492 -22.43 20.54 -6.53
N ALA A 493 -22.02 19.50 -5.81
CA ALA A 493 -20.87 18.67 -6.20
C ALA A 493 -21.08 18.01 -7.57
N VAL A 494 -22.27 17.44 -7.81
CA VAL A 494 -22.64 16.84 -9.11
C VAL A 494 -22.71 17.89 -10.23
N GLN A 495 -23.21 19.10 -9.95
CA GLN A 495 -23.28 20.17 -10.94
C GLN A 495 -21.88 20.68 -11.33
N LEU A 496 -20.98 20.82 -10.36
CA LEU A 496 -19.62 21.31 -10.57
C LEU A 496 -18.75 20.29 -11.30
N ASP A 497 -18.90 18.99 -10.98
CA ASP A 497 -18.26 17.90 -11.70
C ASP A 497 -19.25 16.74 -11.99
N PRO A 498 -19.91 16.78 -13.16
CA PRO A 498 -20.84 15.73 -13.58
C PRO A 498 -20.19 14.38 -13.87
N LYS A 499 -18.86 14.28 -13.83
CA LYS A 499 -18.09 13.06 -14.08
C LYS A 499 -17.52 12.44 -12.80
N TYR A 500 -17.85 12.97 -11.62
CA TYR A 500 -17.41 12.43 -10.34
C TYR A 500 -18.42 11.39 -9.82
N PRO A 501 -18.13 10.07 -9.89
CA PRO A 501 -19.09 9.03 -9.51
C PRO A 501 -19.45 9.08 -8.02
N GLU A 502 -18.50 9.40 -7.14
CA GLU A 502 -18.70 9.51 -5.70
C GLU A 502 -19.75 10.55 -5.33
N ALA A 503 -19.81 11.69 -6.04
CA ALA A 503 -20.84 12.70 -5.82
C ALA A 503 -22.24 12.18 -6.15
N ASN A 504 -22.38 11.38 -7.22
CA ASN A 504 -23.66 10.73 -7.56
C ASN A 504 -24.05 9.66 -6.54
N THR A 505 -23.09 8.87 -6.05
CA THR A 505 -23.32 7.86 -4.99
C THR A 505 -23.79 8.52 -3.69
N VAL A 506 -23.11 9.57 -3.20
CA VAL A 506 -23.52 10.28 -1.98
C VAL A 506 -24.90 10.93 -2.15
N ARG A 507 -25.19 11.53 -3.31
CA ARG A 507 -26.54 12.04 -3.63
C ARG A 507 -27.59 10.93 -3.55
N GLY A 508 -27.32 9.75 -4.14
CA GLY A 508 -28.22 8.60 -4.09
C GLY A 508 -28.47 8.09 -2.67
N VAL A 509 -27.44 8.02 -1.84
CA VAL A 509 -27.55 7.63 -0.43
C VAL A 509 -28.45 8.60 0.34
N ILE A 510 -28.25 9.91 0.17
CA ILE A 510 -29.06 10.95 0.81
C ILE A 510 -30.52 10.88 0.35
N LEU A 511 -30.76 10.73 -0.96
CA LEU A 511 -32.11 10.57 -1.52
C LEU A 511 -32.83 9.33 -0.98
N THR A 512 -32.11 8.24 -0.77
CA THR A 512 -32.66 7.01 -0.15
C THR A 512 -33.13 7.31 1.29
N LYS A 513 -32.37 8.08 2.07
CA LYS A 513 -32.77 8.50 3.43
C LYS A 513 -33.98 9.43 3.45
N LEU A 514 -34.20 10.19 2.37
CA LEU A 514 -35.38 11.02 2.15
C LEU A 514 -36.57 10.24 1.56
N GLY A 515 -36.45 8.92 1.33
CA GLY A 515 -37.51 8.10 0.73
C GLY A 515 -37.71 8.30 -0.78
N ARG A 516 -36.81 9.01 -1.46
CA ARG A 516 -36.87 9.32 -2.90
C ARG A 516 -36.17 8.22 -3.71
N HIS A 517 -36.68 6.99 -3.63
CA HIS A 517 -36.03 5.78 -4.13
C HIS A 517 -35.76 5.78 -5.65
N GLU A 518 -36.67 6.30 -6.47
CA GLU A 518 -36.48 6.36 -7.93
C GLU A 518 -35.34 7.31 -8.34
N GLU A 519 -35.25 8.46 -7.67
CA GLU A 519 -34.17 9.42 -7.90
C GLU A 519 -32.82 8.90 -7.37
N ALA A 520 -32.84 8.17 -6.26
CA ALA A 520 -31.66 7.48 -5.75
C ALA A 520 -31.16 6.43 -6.75
N ALA A 521 -32.05 5.58 -7.28
CA ALA A 521 -31.71 4.58 -8.29
C ALA A 521 -31.16 5.22 -9.57
N ALA A 522 -31.70 6.37 -9.99
CA ALA A 522 -31.15 7.14 -11.11
C ALA A 522 -29.73 7.65 -10.83
N ALA A 523 -29.48 8.17 -9.61
CA ALA A 523 -28.15 8.62 -9.20
C ALA A 523 -27.13 7.47 -9.17
N PHE A 524 -27.48 6.31 -8.62
CA PHE A 524 -26.60 5.14 -8.62
C PHE A 524 -26.33 4.61 -10.02
N ARG A 525 -27.34 4.54 -10.90
CA ARG A 525 -27.13 4.20 -12.31
C ARG A 525 -26.19 5.17 -12.99
N ARG A 526 -26.32 6.47 -12.73
CA ARG A 526 -25.40 7.47 -13.27
C ARG A 526 -23.97 7.28 -12.76
N ALA A 527 -23.78 6.95 -11.49
CA ALA A 527 -22.46 6.59 -10.97
C ALA A 527 -21.86 5.38 -11.70
N LEU A 528 -22.68 4.35 -11.98
CA LEU A 528 -22.25 3.14 -12.71
C LEU A 528 -22.01 3.37 -14.22
N GLU A 529 -22.66 4.36 -14.84
CA GLU A 529 -22.36 4.79 -16.20
C GLU A 529 -20.98 5.47 -16.29
N LEU A 530 -20.56 6.17 -15.22
CA LEU A 530 -19.26 6.82 -15.12
C LEU A 530 -18.16 5.81 -14.77
N ASP A 531 -18.42 4.97 -13.78
CA ASP A 531 -17.54 3.90 -13.30
C ASP A 531 -18.34 2.62 -13.05
N ASN A 532 -18.27 1.69 -14.01
CA ASN A 532 -18.95 0.40 -13.90
C ASN A 532 -18.31 -0.55 -12.86
N THR A 533 -17.20 -0.15 -12.24
CA THR A 533 -16.57 -0.85 -11.13
C THR A 533 -16.85 -0.21 -9.77
N HIS A 534 -17.80 0.73 -9.70
CA HIS A 534 -18.15 1.40 -8.45
C HIS A 534 -18.98 0.49 -7.52
N SER A 535 -18.30 -0.29 -6.67
CA SER A 535 -18.93 -1.30 -5.81
C SER A 535 -20.06 -0.79 -4.91
N GLU A 536 -19.95 0.43 -4.36
CA GLU A 536 -20.99 0.99 -3.48
C GLU A 536 -22.29 1.30 -4.25
N ALA A 537 -22.19 1.81 -5.48
CA ALA A 537 -23.37 2.09 -6.30
C ALA A 537 -24.07 0.78 -6.68
N HIS A 538 -23.33 -0.27 -7.01
CA HIS A 538 -23.90 -1.61 -7.19
C HIS A 538 -24.61 -2.10 -5.92
N PHE A 539 -23.97 -1.97 -4.76
CA PHE A 539 -24.55 -2.41 -3.48
C PHE A 539 -25.86 -1.68 -3.14
N TYR A 540 -25.89 -0.35 -3.25
CA TYR A 540 -27.10 0.41 -2.93
C TYR A 540 -28.22 0.19 -3.96
N LEU A 541 -27.87 0.05 -5.24
CA LEU A 541 -28.84 -0.30 -6.27
C LEU A 541 -29.43 -1.71 -6.04
N ALA A 542 -28.61 -2.66 -5.58
CA ALA A 542 -29.08 -3.98 -5.17
C ALA A 542 -30.06 -3.91 -3.98
N CYS A 543 -29.77 -3.05 -2.98
CA CYS A 543 -30.66 -2.83 -1.85
C CYS A 543 -32.03 -2.27 -2.29
N ILE A 544 -32.03 -1.28 -3.19
CA ILE A 544 -33.28 -0.71 -3.73
C ILE A 544 -34.09 -1.77 -4.48
N TYR A 545 -33.45 -2.57 -5.34
CA TYR A 545 -34.16 -3.61 -6.07
C TYR A 545 -34.68 -4.74 -5.16
N ASP A 546 -33.95 -5.11 -4.10
CA ASP A 546 -34.41 -6.06 -3.09
C ASP A 546 -35.67 -5.54 -2.37
N GLU A 547 -35.67 -4.27 -1.97
CA GLU A 547 -36.85 -3.60 -1.39
C GLU A 547 -38.05 -3.56 -2.36
N GLN A 548 -37.79 -3.34 -3.65
CA GLN A 548 -38.80 -3.38 -4.73
C GLN A 548 -39.22 -4.81 -5.12
N ARG A 549 -38.66 -5.84 -4.49
CA ARG A 549 -38.85 -7.27 -4.83
C ARG A 549 -38.42 -7.67 -6.24
N ASN A 550 -37.56 -6.89 -6.88
CA ASN A 550 -36.88 -7.27 -8.12
C ASN A 550 -35.62 -8.09 -7.80
N ILE A 551 -35.86 -9.36 -7.40
CA ILE A 551 -34.83 -10.24 -6.84
C ILE A 551 -33.69 -10.52 -7.83
N ASP A 552 -34.01 -10.72 -9.12
CA ASP A 552 -33.00 -11.00 -10.15
C ASP A 552 -32.01 -9.85 -10.32
N ALA A 553 -32.53 -8.61 -10.38
CA ALA A 553 -31.69 -7.42 -10.47
C ALA A 553 -30.86 -7.19 -9.20
N ALA A 554 -31.44 -7.46 -8.02
CA ALA A 554 -30.73 -7.40 -6.75
C ALA A 554 -29.55 -8.39 -6.70
N ILE A 555 -29.78 -9.66 -7.07
CA ILE A 555 -28.73 -10.69 -7.11
C ILE A 555 -27.62 -10.29 -8.08
N HIS A 556 -27.96 -9.81 -9.27
CA HIS A 556 -26.97 -9.37 -10.25
C HIS A 556 -26.04 -8.30 -9.65
N HIS A 557 -26.60 -7.24 -9.06
CA HIS A 557 -25.79 -6.16 -8.51
C HIS A 557 -25.05 -6.53 -7.21
N TYR A 558 -25.61 -7.40 -6.37
CA TYR A 558 -24.84 -7.97 -5.25
C TYR A 558 -23.66 -8.80 -5.76
N ARG A 559 -23.83 -9.61 -6.82
CA ARG A 559 -22.74 -10.38 -7.43
C ARG A 559 -21.67 -9.46 -8.03
N GLU A 560 -22.05 -8.38 -8.72
CA GLU A 560 -21.06 -7.39 -9.21
C GLU A 560 -20.30 -6.72 -8.06
N THR A 561 -21.01 -6.35 -6.98
CA THR A 561 -20.36 -5.84 -5.75
C THR A 561 -19.30 -6.81 -5.25
N LEU A 562 -19.62 -8.11 -5.20
CA LEU A 562 -18.72 -9.16 -4.73
C LEU A 562 -17.65 -9.57 -5.74
N ARG A 563 -17.84 -9.30 -7.02
CA ARG A 563 -16.81 -9.46 -8.06
C ARG A 563 -15.73 -8.40 -7.88
N ILE A 564 -16.13 -7.16 -7.54
CA ILE A 564 -15.23 -6.02 -7.34
C ILE A 564 -14.60 -6.05 -5.95
N ARG A 565 -15.40 -6.24 -4.91
CA ARG A 565 -14.99 -6.36 -3.50
C ARG A 565 -15.45 -7.70 -2.92
N PRO A 566 -14.67 -8.78 -3.10
CA PRO A 566 -14.98 -10.11 -2.58
C PRO A 566 -15.22 -10.15 -1.06
N GLU A 567 -14.70 -9.17 -0.34
CA GLU A 567 -14.76 -9.01 1.11
C GLU A 567 -15.95 -8.18 1.61
N HIS A 568 -16.80 -7.64 0.71
CA HIS A 568 -17.88 -6.74 1.10
C HIS A 568 -18.94 -7.45 1.98
N ALA A 569 -18.82 -7.29 3.29
CA ALA A 569 -19.60 -8.01 4.29
C ALA A 569 -21.11 -7.88 4.08
N ASN A 570 -21.63 -6.66 3.94
CA ASN A 570 -23.07 -6.46 3.78
C ASN A 570 -23.63 -7.12 2.52
N ALA A 571 -22.92 -7.06 1.39
CA ALA A 571 -23.31 -7.73 0.15
C ALA A 571 -23.27 -9.26 0.29
N LEU A 572 -22.23 -9.82 0.91
CA LEU A 572 -22.14 -11.27 1.19
C LEU A 572 -23.36 -11.76 1.97
N ARG A 573 -23.68 -11.05 3.06
CA ARG A 573 -24.79 -11.40 3.94
C ARG A 573 -26.14 -11.21 3.26
N GLN A 574 -26.38 -10.06 2.61
CA GLN A 574 -27.66 -9.78 1.94
C GLN A 574 -27.92 -10.76 0.78
N LEU A 575 -26.90 -11.08 -0.01
CA LEU A 575 -27.02 -12.09 -1.06
C LEU A 575 -27.28 -13.47 -0.48
N ALA A 576 -26.58 -13.86 0.59
CA ALA A 576 -26.83 -15.14 1.27
C ALA A 576 -28.25 -15.22 1.84
N ASP A 577 -28.75 -14.14 2.44
CA ASP A 577 -30.13 -14.02 2.95
C ASP A 577 -31.16 -14.23 1.81
N ILE A 578 -30.92 -13.67 0.63
CA ILE A 578 -31.78 -13.85 -0.56
C ILE A 578 -31.72 -15.31 -1.05
N LEU A 579 -30.53 -15.89 -1.18
CA LEU A 579 -30.36 -17.26 -1.68
C LEU A 579 -30.98 -18.30 -0.75
N VAL A 580 -30.96 -18.08 0.57
CA VAL A 580 -31.70 -18.93 1.53
C VAL A 580 -33.20 -18.89 1.24
N LYS A 581 -33.77 -17.70 0.98
CA LYS A 581 -35.20 -17.56 0.63
C LYS A 581 -35.55 -18.21 -0.70
N MET A 582 -34.60 -18.25 -1.64
CA MET A 582 -34.74 -18.94 -2.94
C MET A 582 -34.51 -20.44 -2.88
N ASN A 583 -34.24 -21.01 -1.69
CA ASN A 583 -33.93 -22.42 -1.50
C ASN A 583 -32.63 -22.87 -2.22
N GLU A 584 -31.62 -21.99 -2.25
CA GLU A 584 -30.26 -22.25 -2.74
C GLU A 584 -29.22 -22.24 -1.58
N PRO A 585 -29.30 -23.18 -0.62
CA PRO A 585 -28.52 -23.11 0.62
C PRO A 585 -27.01 -23.33 0.42
N ALA A 586 -26.58 -24.03 -0.64
CA ALA A 586 -25.17 -24.36 -0.86
C ALA A 586 -24.30 -23.12 -1.12
N GLU A 587 -24.74 -22.22 -2.01
CA GLU A 587 -24.04 -20.95 -2.26
C GLU A 587 -24.14 -20.02 -1.05
N ALA A 588 -25.32 -19.95 -0.40
CA ALA A 588 -25.50 -19.14 0.80
C ALA A 588 -24.53 -19.50 1.94
N ILE A 589 -24.30 -20.80 2.19
CA ILE A 589 -23.33 -21.27 3.19
C ILE A 589 -21.91 -20.74 2.88
N SER A 590 -21.50 -20.79 1.62
CA SER A 590 -20.20 -20.27 1.18
C SER A 590 -20.09 -18.76 1.44
N LEU A 591 -21.12 -18.00 1.10
CA LEU A 591 -21.17 -16.55 1.31
C LEU A 591 -21.17 -16.16 2.78
N TYR A 592 -21.93 -16.86 3.63
CA TYR A 592 -21.88 -16.62 5.08
C TYR A 592 -20.53 -16.96 5.70
N ARG A 593 -19.87 -18.04 5.26
CA ARG A 593 -18.51 -18.38 5.73
C ARG A 593 -17.49 -17.31 5.34
N ARG A 594 -17.58 -16.80 4.11
CA ARG A 594 -16.78 -15.65 3.68
C ARG A 594 -17.09 -14.41 4.51
N ASN A 595 -18.37 -14.14 4.79
CA ASN A 595 -18.74 -13.01 5.63
C ASN A 595 -18.14 -13.16 7.04
N LEU A 596 -18.25 -14.34 7.65
CA LEU A 596 -17.67 -14.66 8.95
C LEU A 596 -16.14 -14.49 8.95
N LEU A 597 -15.47 -14.87 7.86
CA LEU A 597 -14.03 -14.68 7.68
C LEU A 597 -13.64 -13.19 7.65
N TYR A 598 -14.47 -12.34 7.03
CA TYR A 598 -14.13 -10.93 6.77
C TYR A 598 -14.65 -9.93 7.80
N ALA A 599 -15.84 -10.18 8.37
CA ALA A 599 -16.52 -9.28 9.30
C ALA A 599 -16.62 -9.84 10.73
N GLY A 600 -16.18 -11.07 10.95
CA GLY A 600 -16.30 -11.74 12.25
C GLY A 600 -17.72 -12.21 12.57
N GLU A 601 -17.91 -12.62 13.82
CA GLU A 601 -19.18 -13.17 14.30
C GLU A 601 -20.24 -12.08 14.48
N SER A 602 -21.41 -12.30 13.88
CA SER A 602 -22.62 -11.55 14.22
C SER A 602 -23.79 -12.49 14.34
N LEU A 603 -24.74 -12.15 15.22
CA LEU A 603 -25.97 -12.91 15.44
C LEU A 603 -26.65 -13.28 14.11
N ARG A 604 -26.79 -12.30 13.22
CA ARG A 604 -27.48 -12.47 11.95
C ARG A 604 -26.74 -13.43 11.00
N VAL A 605 -25.42 -13.37 10.95
CA VAL A 605 -24.59 -14.23 10.08
C VAL A 605 -24.52 -15.66 10.63
N LEU A 606 -24.35 -15.82 11.95
CA LEU A 606 -24.34 -17.13 12.60
C LEU A 606 -25.70 -17.83 12.47
N ASN A 607 -26.80 -17.12 12.76
CA ASN A 607 -28.14 -17.66 12.58
C ASN A 607 -28.45 -17.95 11.11
N GLY A 608 -28.05 -17.08 10.18
CA GLY A 608 -28.23 -17.28 8.74
C GLY A 608 -27.48 -18.51 8.22
N LEU A 609 -26.21 -18.69 8.64
CA LEU A 609 -25.39 -19.86 8.31
C LEU A 609 -25.96 -21.15 8.91
N ALA A 610 -26.37 -21.11 10.18
CA ALA A 610 -26.98 -22.24 10.86
C ALA A 610 -28.29 -22.65 10.16
N ASN A 611 -29.12 -21.68 9.80
CA ASN A 611 -30.36 -21.90 9.08
C ASN A 611 -30.11 -22.50 7.69
N ALA A 612 -29.17 -21.95 6.92
CA ALA A 612 -28.79 -22.48 5.62
C ALA A 612 -28.27 -23.93 5.72
N LEU A 613 -27.40 -24.23 6.69
CA LEU A 613 -26.92 -25.59 6.97
C LEU A 613 -28.05 -26.54 7.33
N SER A 614 -29.04 -26.07 8.09
CA SER A 614 -30.17 -26.90 8.51
C SER A 614 -30.98 -27.43 7.33
N PHE A 615 -31.02 -26.75 6.18
CA PHE A 615 -31.73 -27.19 4.97
C PHE A 615 -30.89 -28.10 4.05
N THR A 616 -29.71 -28.53 4.49
CA THR A 616 -28.84 -29.44 3.72
C THR A 616 -28.65 -30.77 4.43
N ASP A 617 -28.01 -31.72 3.77
CA ASP A 617 -27.60 -33.01 4.38
C ASP A 617 -26.58 -32.86 5.52
N ARG A 618 -26.10 -31.63 5.79
CA ARG A 618 -25.17 -31.31 6.89
C ARG A 618 -25.89 -30.63 8.06
N ILE A 619 -27.10 -31.06 8.37
CA ILE A 619 -27.95 -30.44 9.39
C ILE A 619 -27.28 -30.40 10.77
N GLU A 620 -26.50 -31.42 11.17
CA GLU A 620 -25.75 -31.45 12.43
C GLU A 620 -24.69 -30.34 12.51
N ALA A 621 -24.10 -29.96 11.38
CA ALA A 621 -23.09 -28.90 11.33
C ALA A 621 -23.67 -27.51 11.66
N SER A 622 -25.00 -27.34 11.67
CA SER A 622 -25.66 -26.08 12.04
C SER A 622 -25.63 -25.80 13.56
N ILE A 623 -25.61 -26.86 14.38
CA ILE A 623 -25.71 -26.81 15.84
C ILE A 623 -24.69 -25.86 16.48
N PRO A 624 -23.37 -25.97 16.23
CA PRO A 624 -22.39 -25.09 16.86
C PRO A 624 -22.57 -23.61 16.48
N TYR A 625 -23.19 -23.32 15.33
CA TYR A 625 -23.48 -21.94 14.93
C TYR A 625 -24.72 -21.38 15.63
N TYR A 626 -25.75 -22.19 15.88
CA TYR A 626 -26.87 -21.79 16.74
C TYR A 626 -26.43 -21.54 18.18
N GLU A 627 -25.57 -22.40 18.73
CA GLU A 627 -25.02 -22.23 20.08
C GLU A 627 -24.21 -20.93 20.21
N ARG A 628 -23.32 -20.65 19.24
CA ARG A 628 -22.59 -19.37 19.19
C ARG A 628 -23.51 -18.17 19.01
N ALA A 629 -24.55 -18.28 18.18
CA ALA A 629 -25.54 -17.22 18.02
C ALA A 629 -26.27 -16.92 19.34
N LEU A 630 -26.69 -17.94 20.10
CA LEU A 630 -27.32 -17.80 21.41
C LEU A 630 -26.33 -17.35 22.50
N ALA A 631 -25.04 -17.67 22.37
CA ALA A 631 -24.01 -17.12 23.25
C ALA A 631 -23.85 -15.60 23.06
N LEU A 632 -24.03 -15.08 21.84
CA LEU A 632 -24.03 -13.64 21.57
C LEU A 632 -25.33 -12.96 22.02
N ALA A 633 -26.47 -13.63 21.84
CA ALA A 633 -27.78 -13.08 22.18
C ALA A 633 -28.71 -14.19 22.74
N PRO A 634 -28.69 -14.40 24.07
CA PRO A 634 -29.45 -15.48 24.71
C PRO A 634 -30.97 -15.34 24.61
N ASP A 635 -31.49 -14.13 24.46
CA ASP A 635 -32.93 -13.85 24.45
C ASP A 635 -33.50 -13.66 23.03
N GLU A 636 -32.89 -14.30 22.03
CA GLU A 636 -33.33 -14.23 20.64
C GLU A 636 -34.31 -15.35 20.29
N ALA A 637 -35.61 -15.05 20.37
CA ALA A 637 -36.69 -16.01 20.10
C ALA A 637 -36.57 -16.67 18.72
N GLY A 638 -36.14 -15.94 17.69
CA GLY A 638 -35.99 -16.47 16.35
C GLY A 638 -34.90 -17.55 16.26
N VAL A 639 -33.78 -17.36 16.95
CA VAL A 639 -32.67 -18.32 16.98
C VAL A 639 -33.06 -19.55 17.76
N HIS A 640 -33.69 -19.38 18.93
CA HIS A 640 -34.27 -20.48 19.71
C HIS A 640 -35.24 -21.32 18.89
N PHE A 641 -36.16 -20.67 18.17
CA PHE A 641 -37.15 -21.38 17.35
C PHE A 641 -36.51 -22.17 16.21
N ASN A 642 -35.57 -21.56 15.48
CA ASN A 642 -34.86 -22.22 14.38
C ASN A 642 -34.00 -23.39 14.85
N TYR A 643 -33.33 -23.23 15.98
CA TYR A 643 -32.52 -24.28 16.59
C TYR A 643 -33.39 -25.45 17.08
N ALA A 644 -34.51 -25.16 17.73
CA ALA A 644 -35.49 -26.17 18.15
C ALA A 644 -36.05 -26.97 16.97
N ASN A 645 -36.41 -26.29 15.87
CA ASN A 645 -36.87 -26.93 14.63
C ASN A 645 -35.78 -27.83 14.02
N THR A 646 -34.52 -27.40 14.09
CA THR A 646 -33.37 -28.18 13.60
C THR A 646 -33.17 -29.44 14.44
N LEU A 647 -33.17 -29.31 15.77
CA LEU A 647 -33.06 -30.44 16.71
C LEU A 647 -34.21 -31.43 16.55
N ALA A 648 -35.43 -30.93 16.36
CA ALA A 648 -36.61 -31.73 16.08
C ALA A 648 -36.46 -32.55 14.79
N ARG A 649 -35.94 -31.94 13.71
CA ARG A 649 -35.65 -32.65 12.43
C ARG A 649 -34.58 -33.73 12.56
N LEU A 650 -33.65 -33.57 13.50
CA LEU A 650 -32.65 -34.57 13.88
C LEU A 650 -33.21 -35.67 14.81
N GLY A 651 -34.50 -35.60 15.18
CA GLY A 651 -35.11 -36.49 16.17
C GLY A 651 -34.66 -36.24 17.62
N ARG A 652 -33.91 -35.15 17.88
CA ARG A 652 -33.44 -34.74 19.22
C ARG A 652 -34.54 -33.96 19.95
N TRP A 653 -35.72 -34.58 20.10
CA TRP A 653 -36.91 -33.95 20.68
C TRP A 653 -36.70 -33.43 22.09
N LYS A 654 -35.95 -34.18 22.93
CA LYS A 654 -35.61 -33.78 24.30
C LYS A 654 -34.81 -32.48 24.35
N ASP A 655 -33.89 -32.29 23.40
CA ASP A 655 -33.06 -31.08 23.33
C ASP A 655 -33.83 -29.92 22.68
N ALA A 656 -34.79 -30.21 21.79
CA ALA A 656 -35.61 -29.19 21.14
C ALA A 656 -36.60 -28.48 22.08
N ILE A 657 -37.19 -29.22 23.03
CA ILE A 657 -38.24 -28.71 23.95
C ILE A 657 -37.79 -27.45 24.72
N PRO A 658 -36.64 -27.43 25.41
CA PRO A 658 -36.18 -26.23 26.13
C PRO A 658 -36.06 -24.99 25.23
N HIS A 659 -35.69 -25.17 23.96
CA HIS A 659 -35.59 -24.04 23.02
C HIS A 659 -36.96 -23.58 22.51
N TYR A 660 -37.96 -24.45 22.34
CA TYR A 660 -39.33 -24.03 22.08
C TYR A 660 -39.95 -23.31 23.29
N GLU A 661 -39.71 -23.80 24.51
CA GLU A 661 -40.15 -23.14 25.73
C GLU A 661 -39.50 -21.76 25.90
N ALA A 662 -38.19 -21.65 25.63
CA ALA A 662 -37.50 -20.35 25.60
C ALA A 662 -38.09 -19.42 24.54
N THR A 663 -38.39 -19.93 23.34
CA THR A 663 -39.08 -19.15 22.29
C THR A 663 -40.40 -18.57 22.78
N LEU A 664 -41.23 -19.38 23.45
CA LEU A 664 -42.54 -18.97 23.96
C LEU A 664 -42.45 -18.11 25.22
N ARG A 665 -41.39 -18.25 26.02
CA ARG A 665 -41.11 -17.33 27.12
C ARG A 665 -40.83 -15.92 26.60
N ILE A 666 -40.12 -15.81 25.48
CA ILE A 666 -39.76 -14.52 24.85
C ILE A 666 -40.93 -13.99 23.99
N ARG A 667 -41.59 -14.85 23.22
CA ARG A 667 -42.76 -14.54 22.38
C ARG A 667 -43.91 -15.52 22.63
N PRO A 668 -44.74 -15.29 23.66
CA PRO A 668 -45.83 -16.19 24.05
C PRO A 668 -46.91 -16.39 22.98
N ASP A 669 -47.07 -15.40 22.10
CA ASP A 669 -48.07 -15.33 21.04
C ASP A 669 -47.66 -16.06 19.75
N LEU A 670 -46.45 -16.62 19.68
CA LEU A 670 -45.95 -17.29 18.48
C LEU A 670 -46.60 -18.67 18.29
N VAL A 671 -47.77 -18.70 17.65
CA VAL A 671 -48.57 -19.90 17.37
C VAL A 671 -47.75 -21.05 16.75
N PRO A 672 -46.85 -20.82 15.75
CA PRO A 672 -46.01 -21.90 15.23
C PRO A 672 -45.15 -22.59 16.30
N ALA A 673 -44.65 -21.85 17.29
CA ALA A 673 -43.84 -22.41 18.37
C ALA A 673 -44.69 -23.20 19.38
N GLN A 674 -45.92 -22.77 19.66
CA GLN A 674 -46.86 -23.53 20.50
C GLN A 674 -47.18 -24.89 19.85
N GLN A 675 -47.46 -24.89 18.54
CA GLN A 675 -47.73 -26.12 17.80
C GLN A 675 -46.51 -27.02 17.72
N ALA A 676 -45.32 -26.46 17.50
CA ALA A 676 -44.07 -27.22 17.43
C ALA A 676 -43.70 -27.85 18.78
N LEU A 677 -43.90 -27.13 19.90
CA LEU A 677 -43.71 -27.64 21.25
C LEU A 677 -44.64 -28.83 21.54
N ALA A 678 -45.94 -28.68 21.24
CA ALA A 678 -46.93 -29.75 21.44
C ALA A 678 -46.56 -31.01 20.63
N ARG A 679 -46.11 -30.85 19.38
CA ARG A 679 -45.63 -31.96 18.55
C ARG A 679 -44.37 -32.61 19.14
N ALA A 680 -43.41 -31.82 19.60
CA ALA A 680 -42.18 -32.35 20.20
C ALA A 680 -42.45 -33.13 21.48
N GLN A 681 -43.36 -32.66 22.33
CA GLN A 681 -43.80 -33.35 23.55
C GLN A 681 -44.54 -34.66 23.22
N ALA A 682 -45.42 -34.66 22.23
CA ALA A 682 -46.10 -35.88 21.77
C ALA A 682 -45.12 -36.92 21.19
N ALA A 683 -44.13 -36.48 20.41
CA ALA A 683 -43.10 -37.34 19.84
C ALA A 683 -42.21 -37.97 20.92
N LEU A 684 -41.88 -37.23 21.98
CA LEU A 684 -41.11 -37.73 23.12
C LEU A 684 -41.86 -38.81 23.93
N ASN A 685 -43.19 -38.74 23.96
CA ASN A 685 -44.06 -39.69 24.66
C ASN A 685 -44.40 -40.95 23.85
N THR A 686 -43.87 -41.09 22.62
CA THR A 686 -44.12 -42.26 21.75
C THR A 686 -42.95 -43.26 21.86
N PRO A 687 -43.16 -44.52 22.32
CA PRO A 687 -42.07 -45.45 22.66
C PRO A 687 -41.14 -45.90 21.53
N ALA A 688 -41.46 -45.63 20.26
CA ALA A 688 -40.77 -46.22 19.10
C ALA A 688 -39.57 -45.41 18.55
N LEU A 689 -39.31 -44.20 19.05
CA LEU A 689 -38.27 -43.30 18.50
C LEU A 689 -37.00 -43.18 19.37
N ASN A 690 -36.95 -43.82 20.53
CA ASN A 690 -35.83 -43.71 21.47
C ASN A 690 -34.66 -44.71 21.24
N THR A 691 -34.77 -45.61 20.26
CA THR A 691 -33.76 -46.67 20.05
C THR A 691 -32.75 -46.40 18.94
N ALA A 692 -32.86 -45.31 18.18
CA ALA A 692 -31.93 -44.99 17.09
C ALA A 692 -30.78 -44.01 17.48
N ALA A 693 -30.83 -43.39 18.66
CA ALA A 693 -29.95 -42.27 19.02
C ALA A 693 -28.63 -42.65 19.73
N SER A 694 -28.22 -43.92 19.75
CA SER A 694 -27.02 -44.37 20.47
C SER A 694 -26.00 -45.12 19.60
N LYS A 695 -25.67 -44.59 18.41
CA LYS A 695 -24.39 -44.93 17.77
C LYS A 695 -23.48 -43.69 17.78
N PRO A 696 -22.27 -43.78 18.36
CA PRO A 696 -21.31 -42.70 18.24
C PRO A 696 -20.86 -42.61 16.78
N SER A 697 -21.13 -41.47 16.15
CA SER A 697 -20.54 -41.14 14.85
C SER A 697 -19.03 -40.96 15.05
N SER A 698 -18.24 -41.82 14.40
CA SER A 698 -16.79 -41.68 14.30
C SER A 698 -16.46 -40.34 13.66
N ALA A 699 -15.76 -39.47 14.38
CA ALA A 699 -15.28 -38.20 13.87
C ALA A 699 -14.39 -38.41 12.62
N PRO A 700 -14.69 -37.76 11.49
CA PRO A 700 -13.65 -37.47 10.52
C PRO A 700 -12.89 -36.24 11.02
N THR A 701 -11.64 -36.45 11.41
CA THR A 701 -10.62 -35.40 11.43
C THR A 701 -10.43 -34.89 10.00
N ASP A 702 -11.07 -33.78 9.66
CA ASP A 702 -10.65 -32.86 8.60
C ASP A 702 -10.21 -31.57 9.31
N GLN A 703 -8.90 -31.40 9.55
CA GLN A 703 -8.02 -30.65 8.64
C GLN A 703 -8.73 -29.42 8.04
N ALA A 704 -8.44 -28.29 8.68
CA ALA A 704 -8.72 -26.96 8.17
C ALA A 704 -8.14 -26.78 6.75
N PRO A 705 -8.85 -26.11 5.83
CA PRO A 705 -8.22 -25.14 4.97
C PRO A 705 -7.93 -23.84 5.73
#